data_AF-A0A7N0V523-F1
#
_entry.id   AF-A0A7N0V523-F1
#
_cell.length_a   1.000
_cell.length_b   1.000
_cell.length_c   1.000
_cell.angle_alpha   90.00
_cell.angle_beta   90.00
_cell.angle_gamma   90.00
#
_symmetry.space_group_name_H-M   'P 1'
#
loop_
_entity.id
_entity.type
_entity.pdbx_description
1 polymer ?
#
loop_
_entity_poly.entity_id
_entity_poly.type
_entity_poly.pdbx_seq_one_letter_code
_entity_poly.pdbx_strand_id
1 'polypeptide(L)'
;MEAVTEYVEEMYAECSKNCQNDSKTSVSVEMGRRVFVQDPPWVNSLFLKGLYYKTFGGKQEVRNGVREVEKRKYRLLRKRQVKEETEAWDRMVEEYKELEREMRERKLAPNLPHVKALFLGWFEPLREAIEKEQKSLRSTKQKAAYAPNIELLPADKIAVIVMHKMMGLVMVGNEDGCIRVVQAAVQVGVAIEQEVRIHRFLERTKNSQRNKLEPCNDGDLTKEKSILRKRVQNLVKRKKLLEVQKLVRSEEQKPWGRDTQAKLGSRLIELLTETAFVQPPVSQSADTPPDVRPAFRHTFKVMSKLPGQAVQKKYGVIECDPLILTGLDKNARHMVIPYIPMLIPPRRWKGYEKGGYLFLPSYVMRTHGSRKQQGAIKTAPPKQMQRVYEALDTLGDTKWRVNKKVLGVVESLWARGGNVAGLVDREDVVAPEKPESEDPLDIRKWKWNVYKAKKINLERHSQRCDIELKLSVARKMREEEGFYYPHNLDFRGRAYPMHPHLNHLSSDLCRGVLEFAEGRPLGKSGLRWLKIHLANLYGGGVEKLSYDDRERFVDEHRNDIIDSADSPVCGNRWWLRAEDPFQCLAACINLSEALKSSSPHTVISYLPIHQDGSCNGLQHYAALGRDSLEAAAVNLVAGEKPADVYSEIASRVHDIMIRDSIKDSTDDPNAILARLLIGQLTG
;
A
#
# COMPACT_ATOMS: atom_id res chain seq x y z
N MET A 1 41.80 10.22 20.58
CA MET A 1 41.04 10.64 19.39
C MET A 1 41.97 11.15 18.28
N GLU A 2 43.20 10.63 18.20
CA GLU A 2 44.18 10.94 17.12
C GLU A 2 44.78 9.67 16.48
N ALA A 3 44.41 8.47 16.95
CA ALA A 3 44.90 7.19 16.40
C ALA A 3 43.91 6.47 15.47
N VAL A 4 42.78 7.12 15.12
CA VAL A 4 41.76 6.56 14.20
C VAL A 4 41.81 7.26 12.84
N THR A 5 42.50 8.39 12.73
CA THR A 5 42.67 9.17 11.50
C THR A 5 43.79 8.63 10.61
N GLU A 6 44.81 7.99 11.21
CA GLU A 6 45.99 7.47 10.48
C GLU A 6 45.67 6.18 9.69
N TYR A 7 44.70 5.38 10.13
CA TYR A 7 44.32 4.12 9.47
C TYR A 7 43.41 4.31 8.24
N VAL A 8 42.84 5.50 8.07
CA VAL A 8 41.92 5.82 6.95
C VAL A 8 42.67 6.48 5.78
N GLU A 9 43.83 7.11 6.02
CA GLU A 9 44.65 7.72 4.97
C GLU A 9 45.58 6.72 4.27
N GLU A 10 46.02 5.64 4.93
CA GLU A 10 46.83 4.58 4.30
C GLU A 10 46.04 3.74 3.28
N MET A 11 44.74 3.54 3.48
CA MET A 11 43.89 2.80 2.52
C MET A 11 43.62 3.58 1.21
N TYR A 12 43.75 4.91 1.21
CA TYR A 12 43.53 5.74 0.01
C TYR A 12 44.82 5.97 -0.80
N ALA A 13 46.00 5.77 -0.21
CA ALA A 13 47.28 5.96 -0.89
C ALA A 13 47.71 4.74 -1.75
N GLU A 14 47.16 3.56 -1.49
CA GLU A 14 47.57 2.30 -2.14
C GLU A 14 46.84 2.01 -3.46
N CYS A 15 45.78 2.75 -3.78
CA CYS A 15 45.10 2.66 -5.09
C CYS A 15 45.73 3.56 -6.18
N SER A 16 46.69 4.43 -5.85
CA SER A 16 47.22 5.45 -6.79
C SER A 16 48.63 5.14 -7.33
N LYS A 17 49.22 3.96 -7.03
CA LYS A 17 50.63 3.65 -7.38
C LYS A 17 50.85 2.56 -8.45
N ASN A 18 49.81 1.98 -9.06
CA ASN A 18 49.98 0.94 -10.09
C ASN A 18 49.68 1.42 -11.53
N CYS A 19 50.17 2.61 -11.88
CA CYS A 19 50.25 3.07 -13.27
C CYS A 19 51.50 3.92 -13.47
N GLN A 20 52.65 3.30 -13.73
CA GLN A 20 53.74 3.77 -14.61
C GLN A 20 55.04 3.00 -14.32
N ASN A 21 55.37 2.04 -15.18
CA ASN A 21 56.67 1.86 -15.83
C ASN A 21 56.83 0.41 -16.29
N ASP A 22 56.72 0.19 -17.59
CA ASP A 22 57.68 -0.67 -18.29
C ASP A 22 57.87 -0.15 -19.73
N SER A 23 59.13 -0.04 -20.09
CA SER A 23 59.63 0.78 -21.20
C SER A 23 60.35 -0.07 -22.25
N LYS A 24 60.16 0.31 -23.54
CA LYS A 24 61.00 0.02 -24.73
C LYS A 24 61.00 -1.46 -25.18
N THR A 25 60.69 -1.84 -26.44
CA THR A 25 61.42 -1.48 -27.68
C THR A 25 60.64 -1.91 -28.96
N SER A 26 60.91 -1.21 -30.07
CA SER A 26 60.73 -1.57 -31.50
C SER A 26 59.37 -1.33 -32.20
N VAL A 27 59.46 -0.61 -33.32
CA VAL A 27 58.41 -0.16 -34.23
C VAL A 27 58.22 -1.20 -35.34
N SER A 28 56.99 -1.65 -35.59
CA SER A 28 56.32 -1.57 -36.91
C SER A 28 54.99 -2.34 -36.95
N VAL A 29 54.07 -1.80 -37.76
CA VAL A 29 52.80 -2.34 -38.26
C VAL A 29 51.55 -2.05 -37.42
N GLU A 30 50.76 -1.10 -37.92
CA GLU A 30 49.44 -0.68 -37.45
C GLU A 30 48.40 -1.82 -37.40
N MET A 31 47.72 -1.96 -36.25
CA MET A 31 46.34 -2.46 -36.17
C MET A 31 45.70 -2.02 -34.85
N GLY A 32 44.72 -1.12 -34.92
CA GLY A 32 44.01 -0.58 -33.76
C GLY A 32 43.14 -1.62 -33.03
N ARG A 33 43.41 -1.85 -31.74
CA ARG A 33 42.54 -2.62 -30.84
C ARG A 33 41.56 -1.68 -30.11
N ARG A 34 40.26 -1.91 -30.32
CA ARG A 34 39.16 -1.25 -29.58
C ARG A 34 39.02 -1.86 -28.20
N VAL A 35 38.95 -1.01 -27.17
CA VAL A 35 38.51 -1.36 -25.81
C VAL A 35 36.99 -1.54 -25.82
N PHE A 36 36.48 -2.68 -25.37
CA PHE A 36 35.04 -2.92 -25.21
C PHE A 36 34.57 -2.34 -23.87
N VAL A 37 33.85 -1.22 -23.94
CA VAL A 37 32.97 -0.75 -22.86
C VAL A 37 31.63 -1.47 -23.03
N GLN A 38 31.11 -2.11 -21.98
CA GLN A 38 29.73 -2.61 -21.98
C GLN A 38 28.76 -1.44 -21.85
N ASP A 39 27.92 -1.24 -22.87
CA ASP A 39 26.91 -0.18 -22.88
C ASP A 39 25.72 -0.46 -21.92
N PRO A 40 25.05 0.58 -21.37
CA PRO A 40 23.91 0.43 -20.46
C PRO A 40 22.64 -0.18 -21.09
N PRO A 41 21.72 -0.80 -20.32
CA PRO A 41 20.62 -1.63 -20.83
C PRO A 41 19.53 -0.93 -21.66
N TRP A 42 19.51 0.40 -21.76
CA TRP A 42 18.49 1.16 -22.50
C TRP A 42 18.91 1.52 -23.92
N VAL A 43 20.20 1.39 -24.27
CA VAL A 43 20.65 1.40 -25.66
C VAL A 43 19.98 0.26 -26.42
N ASN A 44 19.68 -0.87 -25.78
CA ASN A 44 19.01 -2.01 -26.42
C ASN A 44 17.67 -1.67 -27.10
N SER A 45 16.84 -0.74 -26.63
CA SER A 45 15.51 -0.51 -27.26
C SER A 45 15.60 0.25 -28.60
N LEU A 46 16.48 1.26 -28.67
CA LEU A 46 16.70 2.03 -29.89
C LEU A 46 17.75 1.38 -30.80
N PHE A 47 18.76 0.73 -30.20
CA PHE A 47 19.79 -0.01 -30.91
C PHE A 47 19.25 -1.33 -31.46
N LEU A 48 18.38 -2.09 -30.75
CA LEU A 48 17.68 -3.23 -31.38
C LEU A 48 16.74 -2.76 -32.49
N LYS A 49 16.02 -1.64 -32.32
CA LYS A 49 15.21 -1.07 -33.41
C LYS A 49 16.10 -0.69 -34.62
N GLY A 50 17.25 -0.07 -34.39
CA GLY A 50 18.19 0.33 -35.45
C GLY A 50 18.97 -0.83 -36.09
N LEU A 51 19.39 -1.83 -35.31
CA LEU A 51 20.11 -3.01 -35.79
C LEU A 51 19.16 -3.98 -36.52
N TYR A 52 17.92 -4.15 -36.04
CA TYR A 52 16.89 -4.94 -36.75
C TYR A 52 16.44 -4.27 -38.05
N TYR A 53 16.37 -2.93 -38.09
CA TYR A 53 16.06 -2.19 -39.32
C TYR A 53 17.13 -2.40 -40.41
N LYS A 54 18.37 -2.68 -40.02
CA LYS A 54 19.50 -2.90 -40.94
C LYS A 54 19.67 -4.35 -41.38
N THR A 55 19.10 -5.31 -40.65
CA THR A 55 19.26 -6.76 -40.90
C THR A 55 18.03 -7.43 -41.51
N PHE A 56 16.82 -6.90 -41.31
CA PHE A 56 15.59 -7.45 -41.88
C PHE A 56 14.85 -6.39 -42.70
N GLY A 57 14.93 -6.53 -44.02
CA GLY A 57 14.16 -5.73 -44.96
C GLY A 57 12.66 -6.03 -44.82
N GLY A 58 11.94 -5.21 -44.04
CA GLY A 58 10.47 -5.22 -44.01
C GLY A 58 9.86 -4.68 -42.73
N LYS A 59 9.15 -3.54 -42.81
CA LYS A 59 8.41 -2.92 -41.68
C LYS A 59 7.42 -3.87 -40.97
N GLN A 60 6.94 -4.91 -41.67
CA GLN A 60 5.94 -5.87 -41.17
C GLN A 60 6.55 -6.94 -40.25
N GLU A 61 7.74 -7.46 -40.58
CA GLU A 61 8.40 -8.52 -39.82
C GLU A 61 8.95 -8.02 -38.49
N VAL A 62 9.55 -6.82 -38.48
CA VAL A 62 10.02 -6.16 -37.25
C VAL A 62 8.84 -5.91 -36.29
N ARG A 63 7.68 -5.48 -36.81
CA ARG A 63 6.47 -5.27 -36.00
C ARG A 63 5.91 -6.56 -35.41
N ASN A 64 6.00 -7.66 -36.16
CA ASN A 64 5.58 -8.98 -35.68
C ASN A 64 6.52 -9.52 -34.59
N GLY A 65 7.84 -9.36 -34.76
CA GLY A 65 8.84 -9.76 -33.77
C GLY A 65 8.70 -9.01 -32.44
N VAL A 66 8.54 -7.68 -32.47
CA VAL A 66 8.31 -6.87 -31.26
C VAL A 66 7.04 -7.32 -30.52
N ARG A 67 5.95 -7.56 -31.26
CA ARG A 67 4.68 -8.04 -30.68
C ARG A 67 4.83 -9.43 -30.05
N GLU A 68 5.69 -10.28 -30.58
CA GLU A 68 5.94 -11.61 -30.02
C GLU A 68 6.76 -11.56 -28.72
N VAL A 69 7.76 -10.69 -28.65
CA VAL A 69 8.54 -10.41 -27.43
C VAL A 69 7.62 -9.87 -26.33
N GLU A 70 6.76 -8.90 -26.65
CA GLU A 70 5.77 -8.36 -25.71
C GLU A 70 4.80 -9.43 -25.22
N LYS A 71 4.31 -10.31 -26.10
CA LYS A 71 3.46 -11.45 -25.71
C LYS A 71 4.20 -12.41 -24.79
N ARG A 72 5.48 -12.71 -25.06
CA ARG A 72 6.30 -13.59 -24.20
C ARG A 72 6.49 -12.97 -22.82
N LYS A 73 6.79 -11.67 -22.75
CA LYS A 73 6.90 -10.91 -21.51
C LYS A 73 5.60 -10.88 -20.73
N TYR A 74 4.48 -10.58 -21.38
CA TYR A 74 3.14 -10.63 -20.78
C TYR A 74 2.83 -12.02 -20.21
N ARG A 75 3.16 -13.10 -20.93
CA ARG A 75 2.99 -14.48 -20.42
C ARG A 75 3.82 -14.74 -19.17
N LEU A 76 5.06 -14.25 -19.11
CA LEU A 76 5.92 -14.37 -17.93
C LEU A 76 5.36 -13.59 -16.74
N LEU A 77 5.01 -12.31 -16.93
CA LEU A 77 4.40 -11.48 -15.90
C LEU A 77 3.08 -12.05 -15.41
N ARG A 78 2.25 -12.60 -16.30
CA ARG A 78 1.01 -13.28 -15.94
C ARG A 78 1.27 -14.52 -15.09
N LYS A 79 2.28 -15.34 -15.41
CA LYS A 79 2.66 -16.48 -14.57
C LYS A 79 3.10 -16.02 -13.18
N ARG A 80 3.92 -14.97 -13.10
CA ARG A 80 4.33 -14.36 -11.82
C ARG A 80 3.12 -13.83 -11.04
N GLN A 81 2.20 -13.09 -11.68
CA GLN A 81 0.98 -12.59 -11.05
C GLN A 81 0.11 -13.72 -10.47
N VAL A 82 -0.10 -14.80 -11.23
CA VAL A 82 -0.83 -15.97 -10.74
C VAL A 82 -0.13 -16.53 -9.50
N LYS A 83 1.18 -16.75 -9.58
CA LYS A 83 1.99 -17.26 -8.46
C LYS A 83 1.89 -16.36 -7.22
N GLU A 84 1.95 -15.04 -7.42
CA GLU A 84 1.85 -14.06 -6.33
C GLU A 84 0.48 -14.11 -5.65
N GLU A 85 -0.62 -14.15 -6.41
CA GLU A 85 -1.97 -14.18 -5.84
C GLU A 85 -2.34 -15.53 -5.21
N THR A 86 -1.89 -16.66 -5.77
CA THR A 86 -2.36 -17.99 -5.35
C THR A 86 -1.46 -18.70 -4.36
N GLU A 87 -0.15 -18.40 -4.36
CA GLU A 87 0.83 -19.10 -3.52
C GLU A 87 1.39 -18.19 -2.41
N ALA A 88 0.79 -17.04 -2.14
CA ALA A 88 1.27 -16.11 -1.10
C ALA A 88 1.37 -16.80 0.28
N TRP A 89 0.32 -17.52 0.67
CA TRP A 89 0.29 -18.25 1.94
C TRP A 89 1.15 -19.52 1.90
N ASP A 90 1.22 -20.22 0.76
CA ASP A 90 2.07 -21.40 0.59
C ASP A 90 3.55 -21.06 0.76
N ARG A 91 4.01 -19.94 0.18
CA ARG A 91 5.40 -19.47 0.36
C ARG A 91 5.72 -19.18 1.81
N MET A 92 4.78 -18.59 2.55
CA MET A 92 4.98 -18.29 3.97
C MET A 92 5.00 -19.56 4.81
N VAL A 93 4.12 -20.52 4.52
CA VAL A 93 4.15 -21.84 5.16
C VAL A 93 5.50 -22.52 4.94
N GLU A 94 6.03 -22.48 3.72
CA GLU A 94 7.34 -23.07 3.41
C GLU A 94 8.47 -22.33 4.14
N GLU A 95 8.44 -20.99 4.17
CA GLU A 95 9.41 -20.19 4.92
C GLU A 95 9.42 -20.56 6.42
N TYR A 96 8.24 -20.74 7.04
CA TYR A 96 8.18 -21.16 8.45
C TYR A 96 8.69 -22.59 8.65
N LYS A 97 8.38 -23.53 7.75
CA LYS A 97 8.90 -24.90 7.84
C LYS A 97 10.42 -24.96 7.66
N GLU A 98 10.97 -24.13 6.78
CA GLU A 98 12.41 -24.02 6.58
C GLU A 98 13.07 -23.41 7.81
N LEU A 99 12.52 -22.34 8.36
CA LEU A 99 13.00 -21.74 9.60
C LEU A 99 12.94 -22.71 10.79
N GLU A 100 11.86 -23.49 10.93
CA GLU A 100 11.77 -24.56 11.94
C GLU A 100 12.88 -25.61 11.77
N ARG A 101 13.13 -26.02 10.52
CA ARG A 101 14.17 -27.01 10.21
C ARG A 101 15.55 -26.48 10.55
N GLU A 102 15.87 -25.25 10.13
CA GLU A 102 17.14 -24.60 10.44
C GLU A 102 17.34 -24.46 11.97
N MET A 103 16.28 -24.13 12.71
CA MET A 103 16.33 -24.04 14.18
C MET A 103 16.61 -25.40 14.84
N ARG A 104 15.98 -26.48 14.35
CA ARG A 104 16.21 -27.85 14.83
C ARG A 104 17.62 -28.36 14.50
N GLU A 105 18.11 -28.07 13.30
CA GLU A 105 19.41 -28.55 12.82
C GLU A 105 20.59 -27.75 13.42
N ARG A 106 20.47 -26.42 13.51
CA ARG A 106 21.59 -25.55 13.88
C ARG A 106 21.66 -25.20 15.36
N LYS A 107 20.63 -25.50 16.17
CA LYS A 107 20.52 -25.08 17.59
C LYS A 107 20.76 -23.58 17.81
N LEU A 108 20.61 -22.76 16.77
CA LEU A 108 20.90 -21.33 16.79
C LEU A 108 19.60 -20.57 16.99
N ALA A 109 19.32 -20.14 18.21
CA ALA A 109 18.20 -19.25 18.50
C ALA A 109 18.41 -17.73 18.27
N PRO A 110 19.59 -17.07 18.12
CA PRO A 110 19.65 -15.70 18.65
C PRO A 110 19.26 -14.56 17.71
N ASN A 111 19.20 -14.73 16.38
CA ASN A 111 19.18 -13.55 15.47
C ASN A 111 17.92 -13.40 14.60
N LEU A 112 16.82 -14.06 14.96
CA LEU A 112 15.54 -13.85 14.28
C LEU A 112 14.91 -12.50 14.70
N PRO A 113 14.37 -11.71 13.76
CA PRO A 113 13.57 -10.53 14.11
C PRO A 113 12.43 -10.92 15.08
N HIS A 114 12.18 -10.09 16.10
CA HIS A 114 11.24 -10.37 17.21
C HIS A 114 9.91 -10.99 16.76
N VAL A 115 9.24 -10.40 15.78
CA VAL A 115 7.95 -10.91 15.26
C VAL A 115 8.08 -12.28 14.59
N LYS A 116 9.18 -12.54 13.88
CA LYS A 116 9.43 -13.86 13.29
C LYS A 116 9.65 -14.90 14.38
N ALA A 117 10.37 -14.56 15.45
CA ALA A 117 10.55 -15.47 16.59
C ALA A 117 9.22 -15.79 17.29
N LEU A 118 8.36 -14.78 17.49
CA LEU A 118 7.01 -14.99 18.03
C LEU A 118 6.18 -15.93 17.14
N PHE A 119 6.11 -15.66 15.84
CA PHE A 119 5.36 -16.51 14.91
C PHE A 119 5.89 -17.94 14.84
N LEU A 120 7.22 -18.12 14.88
CA LEU A 120 7.83 -19.45 14.95
C LEU A 120 7.39 -20.21 16.21
N GLY A 121 7.40 -19.54 17.36
CA GLY A 121 6.94 -20.12 18.62
C GLY A 121 5.45 -20.47 18.65
N TRP A 122 4.62 -19.75 17.89
CA TRP A 122 3.17 -20.00 17.83
C TRP A 122 2.78 -21.01 16.75
N PHE A 123 3.58 -21.15 15.69
CA PHE A 123 3.20 -21.90 14.50
C PHE A 123 2.99 -23.40 14.78
N GLU A 124 3.95 -24.08 15.40
CA GLU A 124 3.86 -25.51 15.70
C GLU A 124 2.74 -25.86 16.69
N PRO A 125 2.64 -25.20 17.87
CA PRO A 125 1.54 -25.46 18.81
C PRO A 125 0.16 -25.22 18.21
N LEU A 126 -0.01 -24.15 17.43
CA LEU A 126 -1.27 -23.85 16.77
C LEU A 126 -1.61 -24.86 15.67
N ARG A 127 -0.62 -25.26 14.86
CA ARG A 127 -0.78 -26.29 13.82
C ARG A 127 -1.27 -27.60 14.42
N GLU A 128 -0.62 -28.07 15.50
CA GLU A 128 -0.99 -29.30 16.18
C GLU A 128 -2.39 -29.23 16.80
N ALA A 129 -2.75 -28.09 17.42
CA ALA A 129 -4.08 -27.87 17.96
C ALA A 129 -5.16 -27.89 16.86
N ILE A 130 -4.90 -27.28 15.71
CA ILE A 130 -5.80 -27.31 14.54
C ILE A 130 -5.91 -28.73 13.98
N GLU A 131 -4.80 -29.46 13.86
CA GLU A 131 -4.81 -30.83 13.35
C GLU A 131 -5.58 -31.78 14.29
N LYS A 132 -5.42 -31.62 15.60
CA LYS A 132 -6.22 -32.33 16.61
C LYS A 132 -7.71 -32.00 16.49
N GLU A 133 -8.05 -30.74 16.23
CA GLU A 133 -9.43 -30.32 16.00
C GLU A 133 -10.00 -30.92 14.70
N GLN A 134 -9.21 -30.98 13.63
CA GLN A 134 -9.57 -31.63 12.36
C GLN A 134 -9.79 -33.14 12.51
N LYS A 135 -8.99 -33.82 13.36
CA LYS A 135 -9.09 -35.27 13.63
C LYS A 135 -10.20 -35.63 14.64
N SER A 136 -10.70 -34.66 15.40
CA SER A 136 -11.71 -34.88 16.43
C SER A 136 -13.08 -35.26 15.83
N LEU A 137 -13.74 -36.28 16.40
CA LEU A 137 -15.06 -36.75 15.94
C LEU A 137 -16.12 -35.63 15.99
N ARG A 138 -16.98 -35.58 14.96
CA ARG A 138 -18.06 -34.59 14.77
C ARG A 138 -19.25 -34.76 15.75
N SER A 139 -19.01 -34.99 17.04
CA SER A 139 -20.08 -35.37 17.98
C SER A 139 -20.90 -34.19 18.53
N THR A 140 -20.37 -32.96 18.54
CA THR A 140 -21.03 -31.79 19.17
C THR A 140 -21.78 -30.92 18.15
N LYS A 141 -22.99 -30.44 18.47
CA LYS A 141 -23.79 -29.50 17.62
C LYS A 141 -23.01 -28.24 17.20
N GLN A 142 -22.14 -27.71 18.08
CA GLN A 142 -21.29 -26.56 17.78
C GLN A 142 -20.20 -26.90 16.76
N LYS A 143 -19.57 -28.08 16.88
CA LYS A 143 -18.60 -28.61 15.90
C LYS A 143 -19.24 -28.84 14.55
N ALA A 144 -20.47 -29.35 14.49
CA ALA A 144 -21.19 -29.57 13.22
C ALA A 144 -21.31 -28.29 12.36
N ALA A 145 -21.31 -27.09 12.97
CA ALA A 145 -21.47 -25.83 12.25
C ALA A 145 -20.22 -25.36 11.48
N TYR A 146 -19.00 -25.78 11.89
CA TYR A 146 -17.74 -25.37 11.25
C TYR A 146 -16.81 -26.51 10.85
N ALA A 147 -16.98 -27.72 11.39
CA ALA A 147 -16.21 -28.92 11.07
C ALA A 147 -16.07 -29.21 9.55
N PRO A 148 -17.12 -29.12 8.71
CA PRO A 148 -16.94 -29.38 7.28
C PRO A 148 -16.06 -28.34 6.57
N ASN A 149 -15.81 -27.18 7.20
CA ASN A 149 -15.03 -26.10 6.62
C ASN A 149 -13.56 -26.10 7.07
N ILE A 150 -13.27 -26.57 8.29
CA ILE A 150 -11.90 -26.62 8.81
C ILE A 150 -11.07 -27.71 8.11
N GLU A 151 -11.70 -28.78 7.62
CA GLU A 151 -11.06 -29.88 6.88
C GLU A 151 -10.68 -29.51 5.43
N LEU A 152 -11.09 -28.32 4.94
CA LEU A 152 -10.93 -27.94 3.53
C LEU A 152 -9.55 -27.39 3.17
N LEU A 153 -8.73 -27.08 4.19
CA LEU A 153 -7.36 -26.63 4.02
C LEU A 153 -6.43 -27.39 4.97
N PRO A 154 -5.17 -27.58 4.58
CA PRO A 154 -4.11 -28.05 5.47
C PRO A 154 -3.98 -27.18 6.74
N ALA A 155 -3.71 -27.83 7.88
CA ALA A 155 -3.63 -27.17 9.20
C ALA A 155 -2.53 -26.10 9.27
N ASP A 156 -1.38 -26.35 8.62
CA ASP A 156 -0.26 -25.41 8.51
C ASP A 156 -0.68 -24.10 7.84
N LYS A 157 -1.42 -24.17 6.73
CA LYS A 157 -1.93 -23.00 6.01
C LYS A 157 -2.97 -22.23 6.85
N ILE A 158 -3.84 -22.94 7.57
CA ILE A 158 -4.80 -22.30 8.49
C ILE A 158 -4.06 -21.56 9.61
N ALA A 159 -3.05 -22.17 10.23
CA ALA A 159 -2.26 -21.57 11.30
C ALA A 159 -1.61 -20.25 10.84
N VAL A 160 -0.93 -20.26 9.69
CA VAL A 160 -0.28 -19.05 9.13
C VAL A 160 -1.32 -17.95 8.85
N ILE A 161 -2.47 -18.28 8.24
CA ILE A 161 -3.51 -17.29 7.96
C ILE A 161 -4.05 -16.68 9.26
N VAL A 162 -4.32 -17.48 10.29
CA VAL A 162 -4.85 -17.02 11.58
C VAL A 162 -3.86 -16.08 12.26
N MET A 163 -2.59 -16.47 12.38
CA MET A 163 -1.54 -15.66 13.02
C MET A 163 -1.37 -14.31 12.31
N HIS A 164 -1.19 -14.32 10.98
CA HIS A 164 -0.98 -13.08 10.23
C HIS A 164 -2.24 -12.20 10.17
N LYS A 165 -3.45 -12.78 10.12
CA LYS A 165 -4.68 -11.98 10.16
C LYS A 165 -4.91 -11.35 11.51
N MET A 166 -4.65 -12.08 12.60
CA MET A 166 -4.75 -11.54 13.96
C MET A 166 -3.73 -10.42 14.19
N MET A 167 -2.47 -10.63 13.82
CA MET A 167 -1.46 -9.58 13.98
C MET A 167 -1.76 -8.35 13.11
N GLY A 168 -2.16 -8.55 11.85
CA GLY A 168 -2.55 -7.43 10.97
C GLY A 168 -3.75 -6.65 11.49
N LEU A 169 -4.66 -7.32 12.21
CA LEU A 169 -5.80 -6.71 12.87
C LEU A 169 -5.41 -5.90 14.11
N VAL A 170 -4.45 -6.38 14.89
CA VAL A 170 -3.88 -5.67 16.05
C VAL A 170 -3.14 -4.40 15.59
N MET A 171 -2.40 -4.48 14.49
CA MET A 171 -1.67 -3.33 13.93
C MET A 171 -2.57 -2.20 13.43
N VAL A 172 -3.79 -2.53 12.98
CA VAL A 172 -4.78 -1.55 12.50
C VAL A 172 -5.70 -1.06 13.63
N GLY A 173 -5.70 -1.73 14.79
CA GLY A 173 -6.52 -1.37 15.93
C GLY A 173 -6.08 -0.05 16.55
N ASN A 174 -6.96 0.95 16.60
CA ASN A 174 -6.71 2.25 17.23
C ASN A 174 -6.73 2.22 18.77
N GLU A 175 -7.07 1.09 19.38
CA GLU A 175 -7.31 0.96 20.83
C GLU A 175 -6.30 -0.02 21.43
N ASP A 176 -5.19 0.43 22.01
CA ASP A 176 -4.30 -0.33 22.92
C ASP A 176 -4.10 -1.82 22.59
N GLY A 177 -3.81 -2.18 21.35
CA GLY A 177 -3.62 -3.58 20.94
C GLY A 177 -4.86 -4.47 21.09
N CYS A 178 -6.05 -3.88 21.10
CA CYS A 178 -7.33 -4.54 21.29
C CYS A 178 -8.15 -4.58 20.00
N ILE A 179 -8.83 -5.71 19.78
CA ILE A 179 -9.78 -5.86 18.68
C ILE A 179 -11.10 -6.48 19.15
N ARG A 180 -12.23 -6.00 18.62
CA ARG A 180 -13.54 -6.61 18.87
C ARG A 180 -13.58 -8.05 18.34
N VAL A 181 -13.97 -8.98 19.21
CA VAL A 181 -13.99 -10.43 18.91
C VAL A 181 -14.78 -10.75 17.65
N VAL A 182 -15.98 -10.18 17.49
CA VAL A 182 -16.85 -10.43 16.33
C VAL A 182 -16.19 -9.98 15.03
N GLN A 183 -15.48 -8.85 15.04
CA GLN A 183 -14.78 -8.35 13.88
C GLN A 183 -13.61 -9.27 13.52
N ALA A 184 -12.81 -9.67 14.51
CA ALA A 184 -11.69 -10.58 14.30
C ALA A 184 -12.16 -11.94 13.73
N ALA A 185 -13.17 -12.55 14.37
CA ALA A 185 -13.71 -13.84 13.95
C ALA A 185 -14.25 -13.83 12.50
N VAL A 186 -15.03 -12.82 12.12
CA VAL A 186 -15.55 -12.72 10.76
C VAL A 186 -14.43 -12.52 9.75
N GLN A 187 -13.43 -11.68 10.04
CA GLN A 187 -12.33 -11.44 9.11
C GLN A 187 -11.42 -12.66 8.92
N VAL A 188 -11.12 -13.39 10.00
CA VAL A 188 -10.39 -14.67 9.94
C VAL A 188 -11.18 -15.69 9.12
N GLY A 189 -12.48 -15.88 9.40
CA GLY A 189 -13.32 -16.81 8.66
C GLY A 189 -13.44 -16.47 7.17
N VAL A 190 -13.53 -15.18 6.82
CA VAL A 190 -13.51 -14.70 5.43
C VAL A 190 -12.16 -15.02 4.77
N ALA A 191 -11.03 -14.81 5.46
CA ALA A 191 -9.72 -15.11 4.90
C ALA A 191 -9.54 -16.60 4.58
N ILE A 192 -9.99 -17.48 5.47
CA ILE A 192 -9.98 -18.93 5.26
C ILE A 192 -10.88 -19.35 4.10
N GLU A 193 -12.10 -18.81 4.02
CA GLU A 193 -13.00 -19.08 2.90
C GLU A 193 -12.38 -18.71 1.55
N GLN A 194 -11.71 -17.55 1.49
CA GLN A 194 -11.05 -17.08 0.28
C GLN A 194 -9.97 -18.05 -0.16
N GLU A 195 -9.15 -18.51 0.79
CA GLU A 195 -8.09 -19.46 0.49
C GLU A 195 -8.63 -20.83 0.07
N VAL A 196 -9.71 -21.33 0.69
CA VAL A 196 -10.39 -22.56 0.26
C VAL A 196 -10.83 -22.46 -1.21
N ARG A 197 -11.35 -21.30 -1.62
CA ARG A 197 -11.79 -21.08 -3.02
C ARG A 197 -10.60 -21.12 -3.98
N ILE A 198 -9.47 -20.49 -3.61
CA ILE A 198 -8.25 -20.50 -4.41
C ILE A 198 -7.71 -21.94 -4.52
N HIS A 199 -7.58 -22.65 -3.39
CA HIS A 199 -7.09 -24.03 -3.33
C HIS A 199 -7.90 -24.97 -4.23
N ARG A 200 -9.23 -24.97 -4.11
CA ARG A 200 -10.10 -25.80 -4.95
C ARG A 200 -10.04 -25.42 -6.43
N PHE A 201 -9.92 -24.13 -6.75
CA PHE A 201 -9.78 -23.69 -8.13
C PHE A 201 -8.50 -24.23 -8.76
N LEU A 202 -7.39 -24.23 -8.01
CA LEU A 202 -6.13 -24.81 -8.45
C LEU A 202 -6.24 -26.33 -8.65
N GLU A 203 -6.84 -27.05 -7.70
CA GLU A 203 -7.07 -28.50 -7.81
C GLU A 203 -7.90 -28.86 -9.04
N ARG A 204 -9.01 -28.14 -9.29
CA ARG A 204 -9.83 -28.33 -10.49
C ARG A 204 -9.04 -28.10 -11.77
N THR A 205 -8.18 -27.08 -11.79
CA THR A 205 -7.35 -26.76 -12.96
C THR A 205 -6.30 -27.85 -13.20
N LYS A 206 -5.63 -28.34 -12.15
CA LYS A 206 -4.67 -29.45 -12.21
C LYS A 206 -5.35 -30.74 -12.69
N ASN A 207 -6.52 -31.09 -12.15
CA ASN A 207 -7.27 -32.28 -12.54
C ASN A 207 -7.81 -32.20 -13.98
N SER A 208 -8.19 -31.01 -14.44
CA SER A 208 -8.59 -30.79 -15.85
C SER A 208 -7.42 -30.92 -16.82
N GLN A 209 -6.19 -30.58 -16.40
CA GLN A 209 -4.97 -30.78 -17.18
C GLN A 209 -4.50 -32.23 -17.17
N ARG A 210 -4.53 -32.92 -16.02
CA ARG A 210 -4.27 -34.37 -15.94
C ARG A 210 -5.22 -35.19 -16.79
N ASN A 211 -6.52 -34.89 -16.75
CA ASN A 211 -7.53 -35.53 -17.60
C ASN A 211 -7.42 -35.21 -19.10
N LYS A 212 -6.50 -34.34 -19.51
CA LYS A 212 -6.17 -34.10 -20.93
C LYS A 212 -4.92 -34.85 -21.39
N LEU A 213 -4.16 -35.45 -20.47
CA LEU A 213 -2.88 -36.11 -20.72
C LEU A 213 -2.95 -37.64 -20.53
N GLU A 214 -4.03 -38.19 -20.00
CA GLU A 214 -4.24 -39.64 -19.87
C GLU A 214 -5.28 -40.17 -20.89
N PRO A 215 -4.97 -41.21 -21.68
CA PRO A 215 -6.00 -42.06 -22.29
C PRO A 215 -6.64 -42.88 -21.17
N CYS A 216 -7.95 -42.72 -21.00
CA CYS A 216 -8.77 -43.32 -19.94
C CYS A 216 -8.51 -44.83 -19.69
N ASN A 217 -8.53 -45.22 -18.41
CA ASN A 217 -9.26 -46.40 -17.97
C ASN A 217 -9.93 -46.15 -16.60
N ASP A 218 -11.08 -46.81 -16.41
CA ASP A 218 -12.04 -46.80 -15.28
C ASP A 218 -12.92 -45.54 -15.11
N GLY A 219 -14.27 -45.55 -15.16
CA GLY A 219 -15.24 -46.60 -14.83
C GLY A 219 -15.53 -46.53 -13.32
N ASP A 220 -16.36 -45.63 -12.77
CA ASP A 220 -17.83 -45.73 -12.79
C ASP A 220 -18.52 -44.41 -12.31
N LEU A 221 -17.81 -43.28 -12.32
CA LEU A 221 -18.36 -41.93 -12.02
C LEU A 221 -18.68 -41.12 -13.30
N THR A 222 -18.71 -41.80 -14.44
CA THR A 222 -18.63 -41.20 -15.79
C THR A 222 -19.96 -41.04 -16.50
N LYS A 223 -21.06 -41.69 -16.10
CA LYS A 223 -22.34 -41.56 -16.81
C LYS A 223 -22.94 -40.15 -16.70
N GLU A 224 -23.11 -39.59 -15.51
CA GLU A 224 -23.67 -38.24 -15.36
C GLU A 224 -22.76 -37.14 -15.92
N LYS A 225 -21.45 -37.21 -15.66
CA LYS A 225 -20.48 -36.24 -16.19
C LYS A 225 -20.31 -36.34 -17.72
N SER A 226 -20.42 -37.54 -18.30
CA SER A 226 -20.41 -37.71 -19.77
C SER A 226 -21.71 -37.24 -20.41
N ILE A 227 -22.86 -37.45 -19.75
CA ILE A 227 -24.15 -36.91 -20.18
C ILE A 227 -24.11 -35.37 -20.15
N LEU A 228 -23.59 -34.77 -19.07
CA LEU A 228 -23.43 -33.32 -18.96
C LEU A 228 -22.48 -32.77 -20.04
N ARG A 229 -21.34 -33.44 -20.30
CA ARG A 229 -20.40 -33.08 -21.38
C ARG A 229 -21.02 -33.21 -22.77
N LYS A 230 -21.76 -34.28 -23.05
CA LYS A 230 -22.48 -34.46 -24.34
C LYS A 230 -23.56 -33.40 -24.52
N ARG A 231 -24.26 -33.02 -23.44
CA ARG A 231 -25.26 -31.94 -23.43
C ARG A 231 -24.61 -30.58 -23.70
N VAL A 232 -23.48 -30.29 -23.06
CA VAL A 232 -22.68 -29.08 -23.29
C VAL A 232 -22.15 -29.03 -24.73
N GLN A 233 -21.60 -30.13 -25.26
CA GLN A 233 -21.10 -30.19 -26.64
C GLN A 233 -22.22 -30.01 -27.69
N ASN A 234 -23.39 -30.61 -27.47
CA ASN A 234 -24.55 -30.40 -28.34
C ASN A 234 -25.06 -28.95 -28.31
N LEU A 235 -25.02 -28.30 -27.14
CA LEU A 235 -25.39 -26.89 -26.99
C LEU A 235 -24.36 -25.94 -27.63
N VAL A 236 -23.07 -26.29 -27.58
CA VAL A 236 -21.99 -25.57 -28.29
C VAL A 236 -22.16 -25.71 -29.81
N LYS A 237 -22.45 -26.91 -30.33
CA LYS A 237 -22.72 -27.14 -31.77
C LYS A 237 -23.94 -26.34 -32.26
N ARG A 238 -24.95 -26.16 -31.40
CA ARG A 238 -26.17 -25.36 -31.68
C ARG A 238 -25.98 -23.85 -31.46
N LYS A 239 -24.75 -23.35 -31.24
CA LYS A 239 -24.41 -21.93 -30.98
C LYS A 239 -25.18 -21.29 -29.81
N LYS A 240 -25.69 -22.07 -28.85
CA LYS A 240 -26.41 -21.59 -27.65
C LYS A 240 -25.47 -21.28 -26.49
N LEU A 241 -24.53 -20.35 -26.71
CA LEU A 241 -23.47 -19.97 -25.76
C LEU A 241 -24.00 -19.52 -24.37
N LEU A 242 -25.20 -18.95 -24.31
CA LEU A 242 -25.85 -18.53 -23.06
C LEU A 242 -26.31 -19.70 -22.17
N GLU A 243 -26.82 -20.79 -22.75
CA GLU A 243 -27.23 -22.00 -22.01
C GLU A 243 -26.01 -22.79 -21.52
N VAL A 244 -24.94 -22.82 -22.33
CA VAL A 244 -23.63 -23.40 -21.95
C VAL A 244 -23.02 -22.62 -20.76
N GLN A 245 -23.09 -21.29 -20.79
CA GLN A 245 -22.65 -20.47 -19.64
C GLN A 245 -23.51 -20.71 -18.40
N LYS A 246 -24.82 -20.95 -18.52
CA LYS A 246 -25.68 -21.29 -17.38
C LYS A 246 -25.35 -22.66 -16.76
N LEU A 247 -25.01 -23.66 -17.59
CA LEU A 247 -24.60 -25.00 -17.13
C LEU A 247 -23.18 -25.04 -16.51
N VAL A 248 -22.27 -24.16 -16.92
CA VAL A 248 -20.93 -24.05 -16.30
C VAL A 248 -20.97 -23.17 -15.04
N ARG A 249 -21.90 -22.22 -14.96
CA ARG A 249 -22.11 -21.37 -13.77
C ARG A 249 -22.79 -22.10 -12.60
N SER A 250 -23.41 -23.27 -12.81
CA SER A 250 -24.10 -23.99 -11.73
C SER A 250 -23.16 -24.60 -10.68
N GLU A 251 -21.83 -24.49 -10.84
CA GLU A 251 -20.83 -24.92 -9.87
C GLU A 251 -20.08 -23.75 -9.16
N GLU A 252 -20.56 -22.50 -9.27
CA GLU A 252 -20.09 -21.40 -8.40
C GLU A 252 -20.65 -21.64 -6.99
N GLN A 253 -19.78 -22.07 -6.07
CA GLN A 253 -20.16 -22.35 -4.69
C GLN A 253 -20.69 -21.10 -4.01
N LYS A 254 -21.85 -21.20 -3.35
CA LYS A 254 -22.41 -20.09 -2.59
C LYS A 254 -21.40 -19.65 -1.51
N PRO A 255 -21.22 -18.34 -1.31
CA PRO A 255 -20.41 -17.84 -0.20
C PRO A 255 -20.91 -18.40 1.13
N TRP A 256 -19.98 -18.65 2.05
CA TRP A 256 -20.32 -19.06 3.40
C TRP A 256 -21.19 -17.98 4.07
N GLY A 257 -22.14 -18.43 4.89
CA GLY A 257 -22.91 -17.50 5.71
C GLY A 257 -22.01 -16.79 6.71
N ARG A 258 -22.33 -15.54 7.07
CA ARG A 258 -21.59 -14.82 8.12
C ARG A 258 -21.54 -15.56 9.45
N ASP A 259 -22.60 -16.29 9.77
CA ASP A 259 -22.67 -17.13 10.96
C ASP A 259 -21.60 -18.23 10.92
N THR A 260 -21.44 -18.91 9.77
CA THR A 260 -20.41 -19.93 9.55
C THR A 260 -19.01 -19.33 9.62
N GLN A 261 -18.78 -18.18 8.97
CA GLN A 261 -17.49 -17.47 9.03
C GLN A 261 -17.14 -17.08 10.46
N ALA A 262 -18.09 -16.53 11.21
CA ALA A 262 -17.89 -16.13 12.60
C ALA A 262 -17.60 -17.35 13.50
N LYS A 263 -18.37 -18.44 13.38
CA LYS A 263 -18.16 -19.66 14.18
C LYS A 263 -16.79 -20.29 13.94
N LEU A 264 -16.39 -20.44 12.68
CA LEU A 264 -15.07 -20.95 12.33
C LEU A 264 -13.97 -20.02 12.86
N GLY A 265 -14.09 -18.72 12.58
CA GLY A 265 -13.10 -17.74 13.04
C GLY A 265 -12.98 -17.69 14.56
N SER A 266 -14.08 -17.75 15.30
CA SER A 266 -14.07 -17.76 16.76
C SER A 266 -13.34 -18.99 17.30
N ARG A 267 -13.57 -20.19 16.74
CA ARG A 267 -12.87 -21.41 17.18
C ARG A 267 -11.37 -21.34 16.89
N LEU A 268 -10.98 -20.84 15.72
CA LEU A 268 -9.57 -20.68 15.36
C LEU A 268 -8.86 -19.65 16.25
N ILE A 269 -9.54 -18.58 16.62
CA ILE A 269 -9.03 -17.59 17.57
C ILE A 269 -8.91 -18.19 18.97
N GLU A 270 -9.87 -19.00 19.41
CA GLU A 270 -9.81 -19.70 20.68
C GLU A 270 -8.58 -20.63 20.75
N LEU A 271 -8.34 -21.43 19.71
CA LEU A 271 -7.13 -22.25 19.59
C LEU A 271 -5.86 -21.40 19.62
N LEU A 272 -5.84 -20.23 18.97
CA LEU A 272 -4.71 -19.29 19.04
C LEU A 272 -4.50 -18.76 20.47
N THR A 273 -5.56 -18.38 21.19
CA THR A 273 -5.45 -17.89 22.56
C THR A 273 -4.97 -18.97 23.55
N GLU A 274 -5.25 -20.24 23.27
CA GLU A 274 -4.81 -21.38 24.08
C GLU A 274 -3.35 -21.78 23.81
N THR A 275 -2.81 -21.46 22.63
CA THR A 275 -1.51 -21.96 22.17
C THR A 275 -0.43 -20.90 22.04
N ALA A 276 -0.80 -19.64 21.84
CA ALA A 276 0.15 -18.55 21.65
C ALA A 276 0.57 -17.95 23.00
N PHE A 277 1.85 -18.08 23.35
CA PHE A 277 2.45 -17.53 24.56
C PHE A 277 3.62 -16.61 24.23
N VAL A 278 3.93 -15.69 25.14
CA VAL A 278 5.06 -14.77 25.07
C VAL A 278 5.88 -14.92 26.34
N GLN A 279 7.21 -14.82 26.18
CA GLN A 279 8.15 -14.78 27.27
C GLN A 279 8.87 -13.43 27.24
N PRO A 280 8.88 -12.67 28.36
CA PRO A 280 9.73 -11.50 28.46
C PRO A 280 11.21 -11.91 28.34
N PRO A 281 12.09 -11.00 27.86
CA PRO A 281 13.53 -11.24 27.88
C PRO A 281 13.95 -11.57 29.32
N VAL A 282 14.80 -12.59 29.48
CA VAL A 282 15.29 -13.02 30.80
C VAL A 282 15.93 -11.82 31.51
N SER A 283 15.28 -11.30 32.55
CA SER A 283 15.91 -10.34 33.45
C SER A 283 17.14 -11.02 34.07
N GLN A 284 18.25 -10.28 34.22
CA GLN A 284 19.56 -10.78 34.65
C GLN A 284 19.61 -11.38 36.09
N SER A 285 18.48 -11.76 36.68
CA SER A 285 18.39 -12.48 37.94
C SER A 285 18.14 -13.97 37.67
N ALA A 286 19.09 -14.83 38.04
CA ALA A 286 19.05 -16.27 37.83
C ALA A 286 17.96 -17.02 38.63
N ASP A 287 17.23 -16.34 39.54
CA ASP A 287 16.29 -16.93 40.49
C ASP A 287 14.80 -16.72 40.18
N THR A 288 14.44 -16.06 39.08
CA THR A 288 13.04 -15.85 38.70
C THR A 288 12.58 -16.89 37.66
N PRO A 289 11.50 -17.68 37.93
CA PRO A 289 10.96 -18.61 36.95
C PRO A 289 10.48 -17.88 35.69
N PRO A 290 10.53 -18.53 34.50
CA PRO A 290 10.10 -17.90 33.25
C PRO A 290 8.63 -17.49 33.33
N ASP A 291 8.36 -16.20 33.22
CA ASP A 291 7.00 -15.62 33.24
C ASP A 291 6.35 -15.80 31.86
N VAL A 292 5.82 -17.00 31.62
CA VAL A 292 5.12 -17.34 30.38
C VAL A 292 3.69 -16.79 30.44
N ARG A 293 3.37 -15.83 29.57
CA ARG A 293 2.04 -15.20 29.52
C ARG A 293 1.34 -15.49 28.19
N PRO A 294 0.00 -15.65 28.16
CA PRO A 294 -0.71 -15.81 26.90
C PRO A 294 -0.61 -14.53 26.07
N ALA A 295 -0.30 -14.69 24.78
CA ALA A 295 -0.13 -13.62 23.80
C ALA A 295 -1.41 -12.82 23.57
N PHE A 296 -2.55 -13.50 23.60
CA PHE A 296 -3.87 -12.95 23.35
C PHE A 296 -4.81 -13.32 24.48
N ARG A 297 -5.59 -12.35 24.98
CA ARG A 297 -6.55 -12.54 26.06
C ARG A 297 -7.92 -12.04 25.66
N HIS A 298 -8.97 -12.82 25.91
CA HIS A 298 -10.35 -12.34 25.72
C HIS A 298 -10.81 -11.62 27.00
N THR A 299 -11.08 -10.31 26.89
CA THR A 299 -11.54 -9.45 27.98
C THR A 299 -12.80 -8.69 27.58
N PHE A 300 -13.54 -8.16 28.55
CA PHE A 300 -14.68 -7.27 28.30
C PHE A 300 -14.28 -5.84 28.61
N LYS A 301 -14.33 -4.96 27.62
CA LYS A 301 -14.10 -3.51 27.80
C LYS A 301 -15.41 -2.75 27.70
N VAL A 302 -15.53 -1.71 28.53
CA VAL A 302 -16.66 -0.77 28.50
C VAL A 302 -16.27 0.38 27.58
N MET A 303 -16.99 0.55 26.46
CA MET A 303 -16.78 1.69 25.57
C MET A 303 -17.89 2.72 25.77
N SER A 304 -17.51 3.97 26.06
CA SER A 304 -18.44 5.09 25.99
C SER A 304 -18.63 5.48 24.53
N LYS A 305 -19.86 5.37 24.02
CA LYS A 305 -20.20 5.98 22.73
C LYS A 305 -20.43 7.46 22.99
N LEU A 306 -19.44 8.29 22.69
CA LEU A 306 -19.43 9.75 22.83
C LEU A 306 -19.45 10.26 24.29
N PRO A 307 -18.92 11.46 24.56
CA PRO A 307 -19.17 12.14 25.82
C PRO A 307 -20.65 12.55 25.86
N GLY A 308 -21.42 12.00 26.79
CA GLY A 308 -22.81 12.42 27.05
C GLY A 308 -23.93 11.37 26.89
N GLN A 309 -23.65 10.14 26.42
CA GLN A 309 -24.64 9.05 26.45
C GLN A 309 -24.34 8.03 27.56
N ALA A 310 -25.28 7.88 28.50
CA ALA A 310 -25.18 7.00 29.67
C ALA A 310 -25.16 5.48 29.36
N VAL A 311 -25.27 5.07 28.09
CA VAL A 311 -25.36 3.65 27.74
C VAL A 311 -23.95 3.05 27.59
N GLN A 312 -23.38 2.63 28.72
CA GLN A 312 -22.17 1.81 28.79
C GLN A 312 -22.46 0.40 28.27
N LYS A 313 -22.19 0.11 27.00
CA LYS A 313 -22.22 -1.26 26.48
C LYS A 313 -20.86 -1.93 26.68
N LYS A 314 -20.87 -3.10 27.33
CA LYS A 314 -19.71 -4.01 27.41
C LYS A 314 -19.55 -4.71 26.06
N TYR A 315 -18.34 -4.72 25.52
CA TYR A 315 -17.99 -5.46 24.31
C TYR A 315 -16.85 -6.43 24.62
N GLY A 316 -16.91 -7.64 24.06
CA GLY A 316 -15.79 -8.59 24.10
C GLY A 316 -14.69 -8.15 23.14
N VAL A 317 -13.47 -8.08 23.65
CA VAL A 317 -12.26 -7.71 22.91
C VAL A 317 -11.17 -8.75 23.12
N ILE A 318 -10.34 -8.95 22.10
CA ILE A 318 -9.10 -9.71 22.17
C ILE A 318 -8.01 -8.68 22.39
N GLU A 319 -7.38 -8.74 23.55
CA GLU A 319 -6.29 -7.89 23.98
C GLU A 319 -4.96 -8.60 23.73
N CYS A 320 -4.03 -7.88 23.10
CA CYS A 320 -2.69 -8.35 22.81
C CYS A 320 -1.74 -7.99 23.95
N ASP A 321 -0.83 -8.90 24.34
CA ASP A 321 0.20 -8.59 25.33
C ASP A 321 1.11 -7.44 24.83
N PRO A 322 1.47 -6.45 25.66
CA PRO A 322 2.31 -5.33 25.26
C PRO A 322 3.67 -5.73 24.67
N LEU A 323 4.25 -6.87 25.07
CA LEU A 323 5.52 -7.36 24.53
C LEU A 323 5.45 -7.69 23.02
N ILE A 324 4.26 -7.97 22.51
CA ILE A 324 4.03 -8.21 21.08
C ILE A 324 4.01 -6.89 20.30
N LEU A 325 3.51 -5.82 20.94
CA LEU A 325 3.49 -4.48 20.36
C LEU A 325 4.90 -3.90 20.28
N THR A 326 5.77 -4.26 21.23
CA THR A 326 7.18 -3.86 21.25
C THR A 326 7.91 -4.38 20.01
N GLY A 327 8.39 -3.46 19.16
CA GLY A 327 9.14 -3.79 17.94
C GLY A 327 8.28 -4.26 16.76
N LEU A 328 6.94 -4.18 16.86
CA LEU A 328 6.03 -4.48 15.76
C LEU A 328 6.16 -3.46 14.62
N ASP A 329 6.51 -2.21 14.92
CA ASP A 329 6.81 -1.14 13.97
C ASP A 329 8.01 -1.48 13.08
N LYS A 330 9.11 -1.91 13.69
CA LYS A 330 10.35 -2.30 12.98
C LYS A 330 10.16 -3.57 12.13
N ASN A 331 9.17 -4.39 12.49
CA ASN A 331 8.92 -5.70 11.89
C ASN A 331 7.66 -5.77 11.03
N ALA A 332 6.94 -4.66 10.85
CA ALA A 332 5.73 -4.57 10.03
C ALA A 332 5.93 -5.14 8.62
N ARG A 333 7.14 -5.02 8.07
CA ARG A 333 7.55 -5.58 6.78
C ARG A 333 7.40 -7.11 6.65
N HIS A 334 7.35 -7.83 7.77
CA HIS A 334 7.22 -9.30 7.80
C HIS A 334 5.75 -9.76 7.74
N MET A 335 4.80 -8.82 7.70
CA MET A 335 3.39 -9.12 7.51
C MET A 335 3.07 -9.43 6.06
N VAL A 336 2.28 -10.49 5.84
CA VAL A 336 1.79 -10.84 4.51
C VAL A 336 0.79 -9.79 4.05
N ILE A 337 1.06 -9.20 2.88
CA ILE A 337 0.15 -8.29 2.17
C ILE A 337 -0.44 -9.06 0.99
N PRO A 338 -1.69 -9.58 1.09
CA PRO A 338 -2.24 -10.43 0.03
C PRO A 338 -2.55 -9.65 -1.26
N TYR A 339 -3.07 -8.44 -1.12
CA TYR A 339 -3.42 -7.57 -2.24
C TYR A 339 -2.22 -6.70 -2.56
N ILE A 340 -1.34 -7.11 -3.47
CA ILE A 340 -0.22 -6.30 -3.99
C ILE A 340 -0.59 -5.65 -5.34
N PRO A 341 0.05 -4.54 -5.77
CA PRO A 341 -0.11 -4.01 -7.12
C PRO A 341 0.08 -5.11 -8.19
N MET A 342 -0.76 -5.10 -9.23
CA MET A 342 -0.76 -6.16 -10.24
C MET A 342 0.34 -5.95 -11.27
N LEU A 343 1.08 -7.00 -11.63
CA LEU A 343 2.13 -6.95 -12.67
C LEU A 343 1.56 -6.90 -14.10
N ILE A 344 0.28 -7.16 -14.26
CA ILE A 344 -0.46 -7.14 -15.52
C ILE A 344 -1.73 -6.30 -15.37
N PRO A 345 -2.32 -5.81 -16.47
CA PRO A 345 -3.59 -5.10 -16.42
C PRO A 345 -4.67 -5.89 -15.67
N PRO A 346 -5.48 -5.24 -14.82
CA PRO A 346 -6.54 -5.88 -14.06
C PRO A 346 -7.59 -6.56 -14.94
N ARG A 347 -8.38 -7.45 -14.33
CA ARG A 347 -9.58 -8.00 -14.99
C ARG A 347 -10.62 -6.90 -15.13
N ARG A 348 -11.08 -6.71 -16.35
CA ARG A 348 -12.19 -5.81 -16.67
C ARG A 348 -13.45 -6.11 -15.87
N TRP A 349 -14.09 -5.06 -15.37
CA TRP A 349 -15.34 -5.15 -14.63
C TRP A 349 -16.50 -5.58 -15.53
N LYS A 350 -17.26 -6.57 -15.07
CA LYS A 350 -18.43 -7.15 -15.75
C LYS A 350 -19.60 -7.41 -14.80
N GLY A 351 -19.48 -7.02 -13.54
CA GLY A 351 -20.47 -7.26 -12.49
C GLY A 351 -19.89 -7.05 -11.10
N TYR A 352 -20.74 -7.16 -10.08
CA TYR A 352 -20.39 -6.84 -8.68
C TYR A 352 -19.14 -7.55 -8.16
N GLU A 353 -18.98 -8.84 -8.45
CA GLU A 353 -17.88 -9.72 -8.02
C GLU A 353 -16.94 -10.11 -9.19
N LYS A 354 -17.04 -9.40 -10.33
CA LYS A 354 -16.40 -9.80 -11.59
C LYS A 354 -15.54 -8.66 -12.14
N GLY A 355 -14.32 -8.54 -11.68
CA GLY A 355 -13.31 -7.57 -12.12
C GLY A 355 -12.14 -7.52 -11.14
N GLY A 356 -11.20 -6.60 -11.31
CA GLY A 356 -10.06 -6.39 -10.41
C GLY A 356 -9.00 -7.49 -10.49
N TYR A 357 -8.69 -8.13 -9.37
CA TYR A 357 -7.66 -9.18 -9.28
C TYR A 357 -8.02 -10.47 -10.02
N LEU A 358 -7.03 -11.33 -10.29
CA LEU A 358 -7.27 -12.57 -11.03
C LEU A 358 -8.09 -13.58 -10.22
N PHE A 359 -7.64 -13.84 -8.99
CA PHE A 359 -8.17 -14.85 -8.07
C PHE A 359 -8.60 -14.24 -6.74
N LEU A 360 -7.96 -13.13 -6.32
CA LEU A 360 -8.36 -12.45 -5.10
C LEU A 360 -9.76 -11.82 -5.24
N PRO A 361 -10.61 -11.93 -4.21
CA PRO A 361 -11.94 -11.36 -4.24
C PRO A 361 -11.91 -9.86 -4.51
N SER A 362 -12.69 -9.46 -5.50
CA SER A 362 -12.77 -8.09 -5.94
C SER A 362 -14.23 -7.70 -6.08
N TYR A 363 -14.61 -6.65 -5.36
CA TYR A 363 -15.97 -6.13 -5.35
C TYR A 363 -15.97 -4.72 -5.93
N VAL A 364 -16.88 -4.46 -6.86
CA VAL A 364 -16.94 -3.15 -7.53
C VAL A 364 -17.28 -2.02 -6.57
N MET A 365 -17.99 -2.30 -5.46
CA MET A 365 -18.34 -1.32 -4.44
C MET A 365 -18.09 -1.85 -3.02
N ARG A 366 -17.49 -0.99 -2.19
CA ARG A 366 -17.28 -1.15 -0.76
C ARG A 366 -18.60 -0.93 -0.02
N THR A 367 -19.28 -2.02 0.35
CA THR A 367 -20.61 -1.93 0.97
C THR A 367 -20.59 -1.95 2.50
N HIS A 368 -19.41 -2.12 3.12
CA HIS A 368 -19.25 -2.33 4.57
C HIS A 368 -20.23 -3.36 5.15
N GLY A 369 -20.63 -4.32 4.33
CA GLY A 369 -21.55 -5.37 4.71
C GLY A 369 -23.04 -5.09 4.58
N SER A 370 -23.46 -3.95 4.01
CA SER A 370 -24.85 -3.64 3.72
C SER A 370 -25.40 -4.53 2.59
N ARG A 371 -26.34 -5.42 2.94
CA ARG A 371 -27.00 -6.29 1.95
C ARG A 371 -27.84 -5.51 0.94
N LYS A 372 -28.47 -4.40 1.37
CA LYS A 372 -29.28 -3.54 0.49
C LYS A 372 -28.42 -2.94 -0.63
N GLN A 373 -27.25 -2.40 -0.26
CA GLN A 373 -26.29 -1.85 -1.22
C GLN A 373 -25.75 -2.92 -2.18
N GLN A 374 -25.43 -4.11 -1.67
CA GLN A 374 -25.01 -5.24 -2.50
C GLN A 374 -26.10 -5.65 -3.48
N GLY A 375 -27.34 -5.76 -3.00
CA GLY A 375 -28.52 -6.07 -3.80
C GLY A 375 -28.70 -5.07 -4.94
N ALA A 376 -28.67 -3.76 -4.62
CA ALA A 376 -28.88 -2.68 -5.58
C ALA A 376 -27.92 -2.76 -6.78
N ILE A 377 -26.62 -2.99 -6.56
CA ILE A 377 -25.67 -3.15 -7.67
C ILE A 377 -25.89 -4.45 -8.43
N LYS A 378 -26.17 -5.55 -7.72
CA LYS A 378 -26.40 -6.85 -8.37
C LYS A 378 -27.63 -6.83 -9.27
N THR A 379 -28.64 -6.03 -8.94
CA THR A 379 -29.88 -5.88 -9.72
C THR A 379 -29.84 -4.75 -10.74
N ALA A 380 -28.83 -3.87 -10.70
CA ALA A 380 -28.71 -2.75 -11.61
C ALA A 380 -28.61 -3.22 -13.08
N PRO A 381 -29.29 -2.56 -14.03
CA PRO A 381 -29.20 -2.91 -15.45
C PRO A 381 -27.75 -2.85 -15.95
N PRO A 382 -27.22 -3.91 -16.61
CA PRO A 382 -25.84 -3.93 -17.07
C PRO A 382 -25.47 -2.76 -17.99
N LYS A 383 -26.43 -2.29 -18.81
CA LYS A 383 -26.23 -1.14 -19.71
C LYS A 383 -25.94 0.16 -18.95
N GLN A 384 -26.55 0.37 -17.79
CA GLN A 384 -26.30 1.57 -16.97
C GLN A 384 -24.93 1.50 -16.28
N MET A 385 -24.52 0.30 -15.86
CA MET A 385 -23.23 0.09 -15.20
C MET A 385 -22.03 0.09 -16.16
N GLN A 386 -22.26 -0.04 -17.47
CA GLN A 386 -21.21 -0.15 -18.47
C GLN A 386 -20.21 1.03 -18.42
N ARG A 387 -20.71 2.27 -18.35
CA ARG A 387 -19.84 3.47 -18.25
C ARG A 387 -19.02 3.48 -16.95
N VAL A 388 -19.61 3.01 -15.86
CA VAL A 388 -18.92 2.92 -14.57
C VAL A 388 -17.81 1.88 -14.64
N TYR A 389 -18.06 0.73 -15.27
CA TYR A 389 -17.05 -0.31 -15.47
C TYR A 389 -15.93 0.17 -16.38
N GLU A 390 -16.24 0.85 -17.48
CA GLU A 390 -15.24 1.43 -18.39
C GLU A 390 -14.37 2.48 -17.70
N ALA A 391 -14.94 3.33 -16.85
CA ALA A 391 -14.18 4.30 -16.07
C ALA A 391 -13.22 3.60 -15.09
N LEU A 392 -13.69 2.60 -14.35
CA LEU A 392 -12.86 1.81 -13.43
C LEU A 392 -11.76 1.02 -14.17
N ASP A 393 -12.08 0.47 -15.34
CA ASP A 393 -11.13 -0.26 -16.18
C ASP A 393 -10.06 0.70 -16.74
N THR A 394 -10.44 1.92 -17.13
CA THR A 394 -9.50 2.94 -17.61
C THR A 394 -8.52 3.36 -16.50
N LEU A 395 -9.03 3.61 -15.30
CA LEU A 395 -8.19 3.89 -14.12
C LEU A 395 -7.27 2.70 -13.79
N GLY A 396 -7.79 1.47 -13.90
CA GLY A 396 -7.05 0.25 -13.63
C GLY A 396 -6.00 -0.12 -14.68
N ASP A 397 -6.23 0.25 -15.95
CA ASP A 397 -5.32 0.00 -17.07
C ASP A 397 -4.14 1.00 -17.11
N THR A 398 -4.12 2.00 -16.23
CA THR A 398 -3.00 2.94 -16.11
C THR A 398 -1.80 2.26 -15.44
N LYS A 399 -0.67 2.23 -16.14
CA LYS A 399 0.56 1.58 -15.68
C LYS A 399 1.44 2.55 -14.90
N TRP A 400 1.80 2.16 -13.68
CA TRP A 400 2.64 2.92 -12.73
C TRP A 400 4.00 2.25 -12.55
N ARG A 401 4.99 3.00 -12.08
CA ARG A 401 6.27 2.47 -11.61
C ARG A 401 6.76 3.26 -10.39
N VAL A 402 7.78 2.73 -9.72
CA VAL A 402 8.45 3.38 -8.60
C VAL A 402 9.50 4.38 -9.13
N ASN A 403 9.42 5.64 -8.69
CA ASN A 403 10.49 6.61 -8.85
C ASN A 403 11.66 6.23 -7.92
N LYS A 404 12.67 5.58 -8.50
CA LYS A 404 13.81 5.04 -7.75
C LYS A 404 14.64 6.13 -7.05
N LYS A 405 14.72 7.34 -7.63
CA LYS A 405 15.49 8.45 -7.07
C LYS A 405 14.83 8.97 -5.80
N VAL A 406 13.52 9.24 -5.85
CA VAL A 406 12.76 9.68 -4.67
C VAL A 406 12.71 8.59 -3.60
N LEU A 407 12.49 7.33 -3.99
CA LEU A 407 12.51 6.22 -3.04
C LEU A 407 13.85 6.14 -2.28
N GLY A 408 14.98 6.30 -2.98
CA GLY A 408 16.31 6.31 -2.35
C GLY A 408 16.49 7.43 -1.32
N VAL A 409 15.94 8.63 -1.60
CA VAL A 409 15.95 9.75 -0.65
C VAL A 409 15.08 9.45 0.57
N VAL A 410 13.85 8.96 0.36
CA VAL A 410 12.94 8.56 1.44
C VAL A 410 13.60 7.51 2.32
N GLU A 411 14.20 6.47 1.74
CA GLU A 411 14.89 5.41 2.49
C GLU A 411 16.08 5.95 3.28
N SER A 412 16.86 6.88 2.71
CA SER A 412 17.97 7.53 3.42
C SER A 412 17.47 8.37 4.61
N LEU A 413 16.43 9.18 4.43
CA LEU A 413 15.86 9.98 5.51
C LEU A 413 15.26 9.09 6.61
N TRP A 414 14.57 8.02 6.20
CA TRP A 414 14.01 7.06 7.12
C TRP A 414 15.08 6.28 7.90
N ALA A 415 16.19 5.92 7.27
CA ALA A 415 17.31 5.27 7.94
C ALA A 415 18.01 6.17 8.98
N ARG A 416 17.98 7.50 8.78
CA ARG A 416 18.59 8.51 9.67
C ARG A 416 17.72 8.92 10.86
N GLY A 417 16.53 8.35 11.04
CA GLY A 417 15.64 8.66 12.17
C GLY A 417 14.27 9.23 11.80
N GLY A 418 14.02 9.55 10.52
CA GLY A 418 12.75 10.15 10.10
C GLY A 418 12.63 11.62 10.52
N ASN A 419 11.43 12.05 10.94
CA ASN A 419 11.12 13.42 11.40
C ASN A 419 11.44 14.56 10.40
N VAL A 420 11.49 14.26 9.11
CA VAL A 420 11.80 15.20 8.02
C VAL A 420 10.78 15.00 6.89
N ALA A 421 10.38 16.07 6.20
CA ALA A 421 9.46 16.00 5.06
C ALA A 421 8.12 15.30 5.38
N GLY A 422 7.58 15.50 6.58
CA GLY A 422 6.35 14.84 7.04
C GLY A 422 6.49 13.36 7.41
N LEU A 423 7.72 12.80 7.41
CA LEU A 423 7.98 11.50 8.03
C LEU A 423 7.85 11.61 9.55
N VAL A 424 7.28 10.57 10.17
CA VAL A 424 7.24 10.46 11.62
C VAL A 424 8.66 10.25 12.18
N ASP A 425 8.87 10.69 13.42
CA ASP A 425 10.06 10.36 14.21
C ASP A 425 10.10 8.86 14.53
N ARG A 426 11.28 8.26 14.41
CA ARG A 426 11.50 6.84 14.72
C ARG A 426 11.64 6.57 16.21
N GLU A 427 11.98 7.58 17.00
CA GLU A 427 12.19 7.44 18.43
C GLU A 427 10.93 7.83 19.23
N ASP A 428 10.81 7.19 20.39
CA ASP A 428 9.76 7.47 21.35
C ASP A 428 10.09 8.74 22.15
N VAL A 429 9.05 9.51 22.47
CA VAL A 429 9.14 10.57 23.48
C VAL A 429 9.31 9.94 24.85
N VAL A 430 10.36 10.33 25.57
CA VAL A 430 10.62 9.85 26.93
C VAL A 430 9.51 10.34 27.86
N ALA A 431 8.90 9.43 28.61
CA ALA A 431 7.91 9.80 29.63
C ALA A 431 8.63 10.49 30.80
N PRO A 432 8.11 11.61 31.32
CA PRO A 432 8.76 12.32 32.42
C PRO A 432 8.81 11.45 33.67
N GLU A 433 9.92 11.55 34.39
CA GLU A 433 10.09 10.88 35.68
C GLU A 433 9.13 11.43 36.72
N LYS A 434 8.77 10.58 37.68
CA LYS A 434 7.87 10.98 38.76
C LYS A 434 8.58 12.06 39.60
N PRO A 435 7.94 13.22 39.84
CA PRO A 435 8.55 14.25 40.68
C PRO A 435 8.73 13.73 42.11
N GLU A 436 9.78 14.19 42.79
CA GLU A 436 10.01 13.92 44.22
C GLU A 436 9.00 14.68 45.12
N SER A 437 8.43 15.77 44.60
CA SER A 437 7.37 16.54 45.26
C SER A 437 6.10 15.70 45.48
N GLU A 438 5.55 15.75 46.69
CA GLU A 438 4.25 15.15 47.04
C GLU A 438 3.07 16.09 46.76
N ASP A 439 3.30 17.29 46.21
CA ASP A 439 2.22 18.23 45.88
C ASP A 439 1.21 17.57 44.91
N PRO A 440 -0.09 17.48 45.27
CA PRO A 440 -1.14 16.97 44.40
C PRO A 440 -1.18 17.64 43.01
N LEU A 441 -0.85 18.93 42.90
CA LEU A 441 -0.83 19.65 41.62
C LEU A 441 0.31 19.17 40.71
N ASP A 442 1.51 19.00 41.27
CA ASP A 442 2.68 18.48 40.55
C ASP A 442 2.47 17.03 40.11
N ILE A 443 1.93 16.18 41.01
CA ILE A 443 1.58 14.79 40.67
C ILE A 443 0.54 14.74 39.54
N ARG A 444 -0.46 15.62 39.58
CA ARG A 444 -1.49 15.70 38.52
C ARG A 444 -0.89 16.14 37.18
N LYS A 445 -0.02 17.16 37.20
CA LYS A 445 0.69 17.64 36.01
C LYS A 445 1.61 16.57 35.43
N TRP A 446 2.33 15.84 36.29
CA TRP A 446 3.16 14.70 35.90
C TRP A 446 2.31 13.59 35.24
N LYS A 447 1.23 13.14 35.89
CA LYS A 447 0.31 12.13 35.32
C LYS A 447 -0.21 12.54 33.94
N TRP A 448 -0.57 13.81 33.77
CA TRP A 448 -1.00 14.36 32.48
C TRP A 448 0.11 14.31 31.43
N ASN A 449 1.34 14.70 31.78
CA ASN A 449 2.47 14.67 30.86
C ASN A 449 2.88 13.24 30.49
N VAL A 450 2.85 12.29 31.43
CA VAL A 450 3.05 10.85 31.14
C VAL A 450 1.99 10.34 30.18
N TYR A 451 0.72 10.67 30.43
CA TYR A 451 -0.36 10.31 29.53
C TYR A 451 -0.16 10.89 28.12
N LYS A 452 0.22 12.17 28.01
CA LYS A 452 0.51 12.84 26.74
C LYS A 452 1.66 12.16 25.99
N ALA A 453 2.76 11.84 26.68
CA ALA A 453 3.90 11.14 26.07
C ALA A 453 3.49 9.75 25.55
N LYS A 454 2.77 8.95 26.35
CA LYS A 454 2.25 7.64 25.93
C LYS A 454 1.35 7.74 24.71
N LYS A 455 0.44 8.73 24.68
CA LYS A 455 -0.45 8.97 23.54
C LYS A 455 0.34 9.30 22.27
N ILE A 456 1.33 10.20 22.36
CA ILE A 456 2.19 10.55 21.23
C ILE A 456 2.93 9.31 20.71
N ASN A 457 3.51 8.49 21.60
CA ASN A 457 4.26 7.30 21.18
C ASN A 457 3.37 6.27 20.49
N LEU A 458 2.12 6.11 20.94
CA LEU A 458 1.13 5.25 20.30
C LEU A 458 0.79 5.73 18.87
N GLU A 459 0.53 7.03 18.72
CA GLU A 459 0.27 7.64 17.41
C GLU A 459 1.49 7.49 16.48
N ARG A 460 2.70 7.75 16.99
CA ARG A 460 3.97 7.56 16.25
C ARG A 460 4.16 6.11 15.85
N HIS A 461 3.86 5.15 16.73
CA HIS A 461 3.98 3.72 16.43
C HIS A 461 3.10 3.32 15.23
N SER A 462 1.84 3.76 15.21
CA SER A 462 0.92 3.50 14.09
C SER A 462 1.45 4.09 12.77
N GLN A 463 1.94 5.34 12.80
CA GLN A 463 2.52 6.00 11.63
C GLN A 463 3.81 5.32 11.13
N ARG A 464 4.68 4.85 12.04
CA ARG A 464 5.90 4.08 11.71
C ARG A 464 5.54 2.77 11.00
N CYS A 465 4.57 2.03 11.52
CA CYS A 465 4.05 0.81 10.89
C CYS A 465 3.54 1.08 9.46
N ASP A 466 2.76 2.14 9.27
CA ASP A 466 2.21 2.53 7.96
C ASP A 466 3.33 2.86 6.95
N ILE A 467 4.33 3.63 7.37
CA ILE A 467 5.50 3.95 6.53
C ILE A 467 6.28 2.69 6.15
N GLU A 468 6.56 1.78 7.10
CA GLU A 468 7.27 0.54 6.80
C GLU A 468 6.50 -0.38 5.84
N LEU A 469 5.17 -0.45 5.95
CA LEU A 469 4.33 -1.19 5.00
C LEU A 469 4.37 -0.57 3.60
N LYS A 470 4.30 0.76 3.49
CA LYS A 470 4.44 1.48 2.21
C LYS A 470 5.81 1.23 1.59
N LEU A 471 6.89 1.36 2.36
CA LEU A 471 8.25 1.12 1.90
C LEU A 471 8.48 -0.35 1.53
N SER A 472 7.92 -1.31 2.26
CA SER A 472 7.98 -2.73 1.91
C SER A 472 7.39 -3.00 0.52
N VAL A 473 6.21 -2.44 0.23
CA VAL A 473 5.61 -2.56 -1.11
C VAL A 473 6.46 -1.84 -2.16
N ALA A 474 6.97 -0.63 -1.87
CA ALA A 474 7.80 0.12 -2.80
C ALA A 474 9.10 -0.65 -3.15
N ARG A 475 9.77 -1.24 -2.15
CA ARG A 475 10.95 -2.10 -2.31
C ARG A 475 10.64 -3.31 -3.19
N LYS A 476 9.51 -3.98 -2.95
CA LYS A 476 9.08 -5.14 -3.75
C LYS A 476 8.81 -4.77 -5.20
N MET A 477 8.26 -3.58 -5.45
CA MET A 477 7.90 -3.11 -6.80
C MET A 477 9.01 -2.31 -7.49
N ARG A 478 10.13 -2.03 -6.80
CA ARG A 478 11.23 -1.17 -7.26
C ARG A 478 11.78 -1.60 -8.62
N GLU A 479 11.97 -2.89 -8.82
CA GLU A 479 12.59 -3.45 -10.04
C GLU A 479 11.57 -3.86 -11.11
N GLU A 480 10.28 -3.70 -10.84
CA GLU A 480 9.25 -3.92 -11.85
C GLU A 480 9.22 -2.74 -12.84
N GLU A 481 9.23 -3.03 -14.14
CA GLU A 481 9.10 -1.99 -15.16
C GLU A 481 7.76 -1.22 -15.08
N GLY A 482 6.77 -1.85 -14.49
CA GLY A 482 5.56 -1.18 -14.03
C GLY A 482 4.45 -2.16 -13.68
N PHE A 483 3.49 -1.65 -12.93
CA PHE A 483 2.40 -2.36 -12.29
C PHE A 483 1.10 -1.54 -12.36
N TYR A 484 -0.01 -2.16 -11.95
CA TYR A 484 -1.35 -1.63 -12.12
C TYR A 484 -2.13 -1.68 -10.80
N TYR A 485 -3.06 -0.75 -10.65
CA TYR A 485 -3.95 -0.68 -9.50
C TYR A 485 -5.39 -0.99 -9.93
N PRO A 486 -5.97 -2.16 -9.61
CA PRO A 486 -7.41 -2.31 -9.75
C PRO A 486 -8.14 -1.31 -8.86
N HIS A 487 -9.20 -0.69 -9.39
CA HIS A 487 -10.02 0.28 -8.68
C HIS A 487 -11.39 -0.28 -8.31
N ASN A 488 -11.94 0.19 -7.20
CA ASN A 488 -13.32 -0.04 -6.78
C ASN A 488 -13.97 1.27 -6.31
N LEU A 489 -15.24 1.21 -5.93
CA LEU A 489 -16.04 2.39 -5.55
C LEU A 489 -16.41 2.38 -4.06
N ASP A 490 -16.60 3.57 -3.48
CA ASP A 490 -17.44 3.71 -2.29
C ASP A 490 -18.93 3.73 -2.65
N PHE A 491 -19.81 3.84 -1.65
CA PHE A 491 -21.26 3.86 -1.86
C PHE A 491 -21.77 5.08 -2.64
N ARG A 492 -20.95 6.14 -2.77
CA ARG A 492 -21.28 7.38 -3.50
C ARG A 492 -20.79 7.32 -4.96
N GLY A 493 -19.99 6.32 -5.31
CA GLY A 493 -19.41 6.17 -6.65
C GLY A 493 -18.04 6.81 -6.81
N ARG A 494 -17.33 7.19 -5.72
CA ARG A 494 -15.94 7.64 -5.80
C ARG A 494 -15.01 6.46 -5.98
N ALA A 495 -14.06 6.57 -6.91
CA ALA A 495 -13.10 5.50 -7.21
C ALA A 495 -11.90 5.52 -6.26
N TYR A 496 -11.45 4.32 -5.88
CA TYR A 496 -10.31 4.11 -5.00
C TYR A 496 -9.48 2.91 -5.50
N PRO A 497 -8.14 3.02 -5.51
CA PRO A 497 -7.28 1.86 -5.64
C PRO A 497 -7.61 0.81 -4.58
N MET A 498 -7.60 -0.46 -4.98
CA MET A 498 -7.86 -1.57 -4.05
C MET A 498 -6.66 -1.90 -3.16
N HIS A 499 -5.43 -1.59 -3.59
CA HIS A 499 -4.24 -1.79 -2.76
C HIS A 499 -4.16 -0.71 -1.66
N PRO A 500 -4.14 -1.07 -0.38
CA PRO A 500 -4.34 -0.11 0.71
C PRO A 500 -3.10 0.71 1.08
N HIS A 501 -1.88 0.20 0.87
CA HIS A 501 -0.67 0.83 1.43
C HIS A 501 -0.02 1.83 0.47
N LEU A 502 0.60 1.34 -0.61
CA LEU A 502 1.27 2.19 -1.61
C LEU A 502 0.36 2.42 -2.81
N ASN A 503 -0.30 3.57 -2.89
CA ASN A 503 -1.12 3.97 -4.03
C ASN A 503 -1.13 5.50 -4.21
N HIS A 504 -1.50 5.96 -5.40
CA HIS A 504 -1.45 7.38 -5.79
C HIS A 504 -2.51 8.28 -5.13
N LEU A 505 -3.49 7.72 -4.40
CA LEU A 505 -4.45 8.51 -3.60
C LEU A 505 -3.95 8.82 -2.19
N SER A 506 -2.87 8.16 -1.74
CA SER A 506 -2.35 8.23 -0.38
C SER A 506 -1.52 9.52 -0.15
N SER A 507 -0.70 9.52 0.90
CA SER A 507 0.14 10.64 1.36
C SER A 507 1.17 11.13 0.33
N ASP A 508 1.73 12.33 0.54
CA ASP A 508 2.81 12.92 -0.28
C ASP A 508 3.93 11.92 -0.58
N LEU A 509 4.43 11.18 0.43
CA LEU A 509 5.39 10.09 0.24
C LEU A 509 4.99 9.09 -0.86
N CYS A 510 3.73 8.64 -0.87
CA CYS A 510 3.27 7.67 -1.87
C CYS A 510 3.20 8.30 -3.26
N ARG A 511 2.76 9.56 -3.35
CA ARG A 511 2.64 10.28 -4.63
C ARG A 511 4.01 10.63 -5.20
N GLY A 512 4.96 11.08 -4.37
CA GLY A 512 6.33 11.37 -4.81
C GLY A 512 7.10 10.12 -5.26
N VAL A 513 6.82 8.95 -4.65
CA VAL A 513 7.46 7.67 -5.03
C VAL A 513 6.82 7.03 -6.26
N LEU A 514 5.62 7.44 -6.68
CA LEU A 514 4.90 6.84 -7.81
C LEU A 514 4.93 7.77 -9.03
N GLU A 515 5.27 7.20 -10.19
CA GLU A 515 5.21 7.89 -11.48
C GLU A 515 4.61 6.98 -12.55
N PHE A 516 4.22 7.54 -13.70
CA PHE A 516 3.74 6.71 -14.81
C PHE A 516 4.86 5.81 -15.33
N ALA A 517 4.53 4.57 -15.69
CA ALA A 517 5.50 3.68 -16.33
C ALA A 517 5.76 4.09 -17.79
N GLU A 518 4.78 4.72 -18.43
CA GLU A 518 4.83 5.17 -19.82
C GLU A 518 5.07 6.67 -19.88
N GLY A 519 6.31 7.06 -20.17
CA GLY A 519 6.70 8.46 -20.27
C GLY A 519 6.28 9.09 -21.60
N ARG A 520 6.15 10.42 -21.60
CA ARG A 520 5.84 11.24 -22.77
C ARG A 520 6.88 12.36 -22.91
N PRO A 521 7.26 12.74 -24.15
CA PRO A 521 8.10 13.92 -24.35
C PRO A 521 7.38 15.16 -23.83
N LEU A 522 8.09 16.03 -23.13
CA LEU A 522 7.53 17.26 -22.56
C LEU A 522 6.92 18.17 -23.65
N GLY A 523 7.59 18.31 -24.79
CA GLY A 523 7.23 19.33 -25.77
C GLY A 523 7.37 20.75 -25.21
N LYS A 524 6.81 21.73 -25.93
CA LYS A 524 6.82 23.13 -25.47
C LYS A 524 5.90 23.35 -24.28
N SER A 525 4.66 22.85 -24.36
CA SER A 525 3.65 23.02 -23.31
C SER A 525 3.96 22.21 -22.06
N GLY A 526 4.49 20.98 -22.18
CA GLY A 526 4.76 20.15 -21.01
C GLY A 526 5.89 20.68 -20.14
N LEU A 527 6.89 21.36 -20.71
CA LEU A 527 7.93 22.03 -19.90
C LEU A 527 7.32 23.15 -19.06
N ARG A 528 6.47 23.99 -19.66
CA ARG A 528 5.74 25.04 -18.93
C ARG A 528 4.84 24.45 -17.84
N TRP A 529 4.09 23.40 -18.15
CA TRP A 529 3.24 22.72 -17.17
C TRP A 529 4.03 22.03 -16.06
N LEU A 530 5.24 21.54 -16.32
CA LEU A 530 6.12 20.99 -15.29
C LEU A 530 6.58 22.07 -14.31
N LYS A 531 6.92 23.27 -14.80
CA LYS A 531 7.25 24.42 -13.93
C LYS A 531 6.04 24.83 -13.09
N ILE A 532 4.87 25.02 -13.73
CA ILE A 532 3.63 25.35 -13.02
C ILE A 532 3.29 24.29 -11.96
N HIS A 533 3.48 23.01 -12.28
CA HIS A 533 3.25 21.93 -11.34
C HIS A 533 4.18 21.99 -10.12
N LEU A 534 5.48 22.26 -10.34
CA LEU A 534 6.43 22.46 -9.25
C LEU A 534 6.03 23.63 -8.36
N ALA A 535 5.65 24.77 -8.95
CA ALA A 535 5.15 25.93 -8.21
C ALA A 535 3.89 25.60 -7.38
N ASN A 536 2.96 24.80 -7.94
CA ASN A 536 1.75 24.36 -7.22
C ASN A 536 2.09 23.47 -6.03
N LEU A 537 3.06 22.57 -6.18
CA LEU A 537 3.51 21.68 -5.10
C LEU A 537 4.31 22.42 -4.02
N TYR A 538 5.00 23.49 -4.39
CA TYR A 538 5.70 24.34 -3.43
C TYR A 538 4.71 24.98 -2.44
N GLY A 539 3.55 25.42 -2.93
CA GLY A 539 2.49 25.97 -2.09
C GLY A 539 2.87 27.32 -1.48
N GLY A 540 2.32 27.64 -0.30
CA GLY A 540 2.65 28.85 0.45
C GLY A 540 2.17 30.15 -0.22
N GLY A 541 1.10 30.08 -1.01
CA GLY A 541 0.53 31.20 -1.75
C GLY A 541 1.05 31.32 -3.19
N VAL A 542 2.09 30.56 -3.58
CA VAL A 542 2.60 30.53 -4.95
C VAL A 542 1.56 29.92 -5.91
N GLU A 543 0.81 28.93 -5.43
CA GLU A 543 -0.31 28.28 -6.14
C GLU A 543 -1.51 29.23 -6.36
N LYS A 544 -1.53 30.39 -5.71
CA LYS A 544 -2.54 31.45 -5.89
C LYS A 544 -2.13 32.47 -6.96
N LEU A 545 -0.88 32.43 -7.44
CA LEU A 545 -0.39 33.33 -8.49
C LEU A 545 -0.96 32.97 -9.87
N SER A 546 -0.81 33.87 -10.84
CA SER A 546 -1.07 33.56 -12.25
C SER A 546 -0.15 32.44 -12.75
N TYR A 547 -0.51 31.74 -13.83
CA TYR A 547 0.37 30.70 -14.38
C TYR A 547 1.72 31.24 -14.85
N ASP A 548 1.78 32.47 -15.34
CA ASP A 548 3.03 33.10 -15.78
C ASP A 548 3.92 33.47 -14.60
N ASP A 549 3.33 33.95 -13.50
CA ASP A 549 4.08 34.26 -12.28
C ASP A 549 4.56 32.98 -11.57
N ARG A 550 3.79 31.89 -11.64
CA ARG A 550 4.25 30.57 -11.19
C ARG A 550 5.46 30.08 -11.99
N GLU A 551 5.43 30.25 -13.31
CA GLU A 551 6.58 29.92 -14.16
C GLU A 551 7.80 30.78 -13.80
N ARG A 552 7.62 32.09 -13.61
CA ARG A 552 8.68 33.02 -13.20
C ARG A 552 9.31 32.63 -11.86
N PHE A 553 8.50 32.27 -10.87
CA PHE A 553 8.97 31.80 -9.56
C PHE A 553 9.91 30.60 -9.71
N VAL A 554 9.58 29.63 -10.58
CA VAL A 554 10.44 28.47 -10.83
C VAL A 554 11.74 28.86 -11.53
N ASP A 555 11.68 29.79 -12.48
CA ASP A 555 12.87 30.26 -13.19
C ASP A 555 13.83 31.03 -12.28
N GLU A 556 13.31 31.79 -11.31
CA GLU A 556 14.10 32.48 -10.27
C GLU A 556 14.80 31.50 -9.31
N HIS A 557 14.16 30.37 -9.00
CA HIS A 557 14.69 29.33 -8.10
C HIS A 557 15.43 28.20 -8.83
N ARG A 558 15.87 28.44 -10.08
CA ARG A 558 16.52 27.43 -10.92
C ARG A 558 17.69 26.72 -10.23
N ASN A 559 18.52 27.47 -9.50
CA ASN A 559 19.69 26.90 -8.81
C ASN A 559 19.28 26.01 -7.64
N ASP A 560 18.27 26.41 -6.86
CA ASP A 560 17.74 25.62 -5.75
C ASP A 560 17.10 24.31 -6.23
N ILE A 561 16.46 24.34 -7.41
CA ILE A 561 15.87 23.16 -8.06
C ILE A 561 16.96 22.17 -8.48
N ILE A 562 18.03 22.66 -9.10
CA ILE A 562 19.17 21.83 -9.51
C ILE A 562 19.86 21.24 -8.29
N ASP A 563 20.13 22.04 -7.25
CA ASP A 563 20.71 21.57 -5.98
C ASP A 563 19.83 20.51 -5.31
N SER A 564 18.51 20.76 -5.23
CA SER A 564 17.55 19.80 -4.65
C SER A 564 17.53 18.47 -5.41
N ALA A 565 17.73 18.49 -6.73
CA ALA A 565 17.80 17.29 -7.55
C ALA A 565 19.13 16.53 -7.41
N ASP A 566 20.25 17.24 -7.32
CA ASP A 566 21.59 16.66 -7.31
C ASP A 566 22.04 16.20 -5.92
N SER A 567 21.72 16.97 -4.88
CA SER A 567 22.08 16.71 -3.48
C SER A 567 20.86 16.83 -2.54
N PRO A 568 19.83 15.97 -2.72
CA PRO A 568 18.55 16.11 -2.01
C PRO A 568 18.64 16.01 -0.48
N VAL A 569 19.65 15.31 0.05
CA VAL A 569 19.82 15.08 1.49
C VAL A 569 20.87 16.00 2.13
N CYS A 570 21.90 16.39 1.37
CA CYS A 570 23.08 17.09 1.89
C CYS A 570 23.24 18.53 1.37
N GLY A 571 22.47 18.94 0.36
CA GLY A 571 22.47 20.30 -0.20
C GLY A 571 21.66 21.29 0.64
N ASN A 572 21.14 22.32 -0.03
CA ASN A 572 20.34 23.39 0.59
C ASN A 572 18.95 22.92 1.01
N ARG A 573 18.48 21.79 0.46
CA ARG A 573 17.20 21.14 0.78
C ARG A 573 16.01 22.07 0.64
N TRP A 574 16.02 22.94 -0.38
CA TRP A 574 14.96 23.90 -0.66
C TRP A 574 13.59 23.21 -0.79
N TRP A 575 13.55 22.04 -1.42
CA TRP A 575 12.35 21.21 -1.56
C TRP A 575 11.63 20.85 -0.24
N LEU A 576 12.31 20.90 0.91
CA LEU A 576 11.68 20.65 2.22
C LEU A 576 10.75 21.77 2.68
N ARG A 577 10.85 22.96 2.08
CA ARG A 577 10.00 24.12 2.40
C ARG A 577 8.65 24.07 1.70
N ALA A 578 8.48 23.15 0.74
CA ALA A 578 7.24 22.95 0.02
C ALA A 578 6.14 22.34 0.92
N GLU A 579 4.87 22.59 0.59
CA GLU A 579 3.74 21.93 1.24
C GLU A 579 3.71 20.41 0.99
N ASP A 580 4.11 19.99 -0.22
CA ASP A 580 4.24 18.59 -0.63
C ASP A 580 5.71 18.26 -0.99
N PRO A 581 6.59 18.02 0.00
CA PRO A 581 8.03 17.93 -0.22
C PRO A 581 8.47 16.82 -1.20
N PHE A 582 7.95 15.60 -1.06
CA PHE A 582 8.43 14.48 -1.90
C PHE A 582 7.94 14.60 -3.34
N GLN A 583 6.72 15.09 -3.57
CA GLN A 583 6.26 15.43 -4.92
C GLN A 583 7.06 16.60 -5.49
N CYS A 584 7.35 17.63 -4.70
CA CYS A 584 8.19 18.77 -5.11
C CYS A 584 9.59 18.29 -5.53
N LEU A 585 10.21 17.42 -4.73
CA LEU A 585 11.50 16.80 -5.07
C LEU A 585 11.43 16.00 -6.38
N ALA A 586 10.37 15.22 -6.60
CA ALA A 586 10.17 14.49 -7.85
C ALA A 586 10.10 15.44 -9.06
N ALA A 587 9.41 16.58 -8.91
CA ALA A 587 9.34 17.64 -9.92
C ALA A 587 10.70 18.32 -10.13
N CYS A 588 11.45 18.62 -9.06
CA CYS A 588 12.80 19.18 -9.14
C CYS A 588 13.74 18.27 -9.93
N ILE A 589 13.71 16.96 -9.66
CA ILE A 589 14.52 15.96 -10.37
C ILE A 589 14.19 15.97 -11.87
N ASN A 590 12.91 15.89 -12.23
CA ASN A 590 12.51 15.85 -13.65
C ASN A 590 12.79 17.17 -14.38
N LEU A 591 12.59 18.31 -13.71
CA LEU A 591 12.90 19.62 -14.29
C LEU A 591 14.40 19.84 -14.44
N SER A 592 15.22 19.40 -13.48
CA SER A 592 16.69 19.44 -13.57
C SER A 592 17.20 18.63 -14.77
N GLU A 593 16.65 17.44 -15.03
CA GLU A 593 16.95 16.67 -16.25
C GLU A 593 16.61 17.44 -17.54
N ALA A 594 15.47 18.13 -17.57
CA ALA A 594 15.08 18.95 -18.70
C ALA A 594 16.01 20.16 -18.88
N LEU A 595 16.36 20.86 -17.80
CA LEU A 595 17.21 22.06 -17.82
C LEU A 595 18.68 21.79 -18.16
N LYS A 596 19.17 20.58 -17.88
CA LYS A 596 20.53 20.12 -18.24
C LYS A 596 20.62 19.56 -19.66
N SER A 597 19.48 19.26 -20.28
CA SER A 597 19.42 18.75 -21.66
C SER A 597 19.64 19.88 -22.66
N SER A 598 20.38 19.59 -23.75
CA SER A 598 20.48 20.49 -24.91
C SER A 598 19.16 20.62 -25.68
N SER A 599 18.23 19.68 -25.48
CA SER A 599 16.86 19.72 -26.02
C SER A 599 15.84 19.39 -24.91
N PRO A 600 15.43 20.39 -24.10
CA PRO A 600 14.51 20.19 -22.98
C PRO A 600 13.16 19.61 -23.41
N HIS A 601 12.65 20.01 -24.58
CA HIS A 601 11.34 19.59 -25.09
C HIS A 601 11.27 18.10 -25.49
N THR A 602 12.41 17.46 -25.75
CA THR A 602 12.44 16.02 -26.09
C THR A 602 12.64 15.12 -24.88
N VAL A 603 12.89 15.70 -23.70
CA VAL A 603 13.04 14.93 -22.46
C VAL A 603 11.72 14.21 -22.17
N ILE A 604 11.84 12.91 -21.90
CA ILE A 604 10.70 12.05 -21.59
C ILE A 604 10.40 12.21 -20.10
N SER A 605 9.25 12.79 -19.79
CA SER A 605 8.74 12.86 -18.43
C SER A 605 7.78 11.72 -18.14
N TYR A 606 7.89 11.20 -16.92
CA TYR A 606 7.02 10.15 -16.36
C TYR A 606 6.14 10.71 -15.24
N LEU A 607 6.35 11.97 -14.86
CA LEU A 607 5.70 12.57 -13.71
C LEU A 607 4.23 12.88 -14.02
N PRO A 608 3.28 12.49 -13.17
CA PRO A 608 1.91 12.94 -13.28
C PRO A 608 1.81 14.44 -12.96
N ILE A 609 1.21 15.21 -13.86
CA ILE A 609 0.92 16.63 -13.63
C ILE A 609 -0.49 16.76 -13.07
N HIS A 610 -0.60 17.27 -11.84
CA HIS A 610 -1.89 17.41 -11.15
C HIS A 610 -2.63 18.67 -11.60
N GLN A 611 -3.93 18.51 -11.85
CA GLN A 611 -4.89 19.60 -12.05
C GLN A 611 -6.07 19.31 -11.11
N ASP A 612 -6.30 20.19 -10.15
CA ASP A 612 -7.39 20.05 -9.17
C ASP A 612 -8.34 21.25 -9.25
N GLY A 613 -9.61 21.00 -8.92
CA GLY A 613 -10.65 22.01 -8.89
C GLY A 613 -10.76 22.64 -7.50
N SER A 614 -10.49 23.93 -7.38
CA SER A 614 -10.61 24.69 -6.14
C SER A 614 -12.03 24.59 -5.58
N CYS A 615 -12.20 23.86 -4.48
CA CYS A 615 -13.49 23.58 -3.86
C CYS A 615 -14.54 22.99 -4.83
N ASN A 616 -14.19 21.87 -5.51
CA ASN A 616 -15.08 21.12 -6.42
C ASN A 616 -16.55 20.96 -5.94
N GLY A 617 -16.78 20.85 -4.63
CA GLY A 617 -18.14 20.79 -4.07
C GLY A 617 -18.96 22.05 -4.31
N LEU A 618 -18.38 23.23 -4.05
CA LEU A 618 -19.03 24.52 -4.31
C LEU A 618 -19.10 24.81 -5.82
N GLN A 619 -18.12 24.37 -6.61
CA GLN A 619 -18.22 24.44 -8.08
C GLN A 619 -19.49 23.73 -8.58
N HIS A 620 -19.78 22.54 -8.06
CA HIS A 620 -21.02 21.85 -8.40
C HIS A 620 -22.28 22.57 -7.89
N TYR A 621 -22.27 23.17 -6.70
CA TYR A 621 -23.41 23.96 -6.22
C TYR A 621 -23.65 25.21 -7.07
N ALA A 622 -22.61 25.99 -7.35
CA ALA A 622 -22.69 27.16 -8.22
C ALA A 622 -23.21 26.79 -9.61
N ALA A 623 -22.76 25.66 -10.18
CA ALA A 623 -23.25 25.18 -11.47
C ALA A 623 -24.73 24.72 -11.43
N LEU A 624 -25.16 24.05 -10.36
CA LEU A 624 -26.54 23.61 -10.17
C LEU A 624 -27.49 24.80 -9.94
N GLY A 625 -27.08 25.75 -9.09
CA GLY A 625 -27.84 26.95 -8.78
C GLY A 625 -27.75 28.04 -9.86
N ARG A 626 -26.76 27.94 -10.76
CA ARG A 626 -26.40 28.95 -11.75
C ARG A 626 -26.13 30.32 -11.13
N ASP A 627 -25.48 30.33 -9.96
CA ASP A 627 -25.10 31.55 -9.26
C ASP A 627 -23.80 32.11 -9.85
N SER A 628 -23.86 33.32 -10.41
CA SER A 628 -22.71 33.96 -11.05
C SER A 628 -21.64 34.42 -10.08
N LEU A 629 -22.02 34.83 -8.86
CA LEU A 629 -21.09 35.31 -7.86
C LEU A 629 -20.32 34.13 -7.27
N GLU A 630 -21.03 33.07 -6.90
CA GLU A 630 -20.38 31.83 -6.44
C GLU A 630 -19.51 31.23 -7.55
N ALA A 631 -20.01 31.20 -8.79
CA ALA A 631 -19.26 30.71 -9.95
C ALA A 631 -17.95 31.48 -10.16
N ALA A 632 -17.94 32.79 -9.95
CA ALA A 632 -16.71 33.59 -10.02
C ALA A 632 -15.75 33.25 -8.86
N ALA A 633 -16.25 33.14 -7.63
CA ALA A 633 -15.42 32.81 -6.45
C ALA A 633 -14.75 31.42 -6.52
N VAL A 634 -15.35 30.48 -7.27
CA VAL A 634 -14.85 29.10 -7.41
C VAL A 634 -14.27 28.79 -8.80
N ASN A 635 -13.89 29.83 -9.57
CA ASN A 635 -13.18 29.71 -10.85
C ASN A 635 -13.97 29.04 -12.00
N LEU A 636 -15.30 29.10 -11.99
CA LEU A 636 -16.13 28.73 -13.15
C LEU A 636 -16.24 29.86 -14.18
N VAL A 637 -16.09 31.11 -13.73
CA VAL A 637 -15.95 32.27 -14.60
C VAL A 637 -14.45 32.50 -14.85
N ALA A 638 -14.09 32.78 -16.11
CA ALA A 638 -12.70 33.03 -16.47
C ALA A 638 -12.18 34.31 -15.79
N GLY A 639 -10.99 34.22 -15.18
CA GLY A 639 -10.27 35.33 -14.58
C GLY A 639 -8.78 35.24 -14.87
N GLU A 640 -8.05 36.35 -14.69
CA GLU A 640 -6.60 36.42 -14.93
C GLU A 640 -5.78 35.70 -13.85
N LYS A 641 -6.30 35.66 -12.63
CA LYS A 641 -5.73 34.95 -11.48
C LYS A 641 -6.79 34.02 -10.89
N PRO A 642 -6.38 32.90 -10.28
CA PRO A 642 -7.32 32.04 -9.58
C PRO A 642 -7.96 32.81 -8.42
N ALA A 643 -9.29 32.79 -8.35
CA ALA A 643 -10.03 33.20 -7.19
C ALA A 643 -9.82 32.19 -6.05
N ASP A 644 -9.72 32.71 -4.83
CA ASP A 644 -9.57 31.93 -3.61
C ASP A 644 -10.72 32.22 -2.65
N VAL A 645 -11.75 31.39 -2.73
CA VAL A 645 -12.92 31.45 -1.86
C VAL A 645 -12.55 31.31 -0.37
N TYR A 646 -11.46 30.62 -0.04
CA TYR A 646 -11.06 30.42 1.36
C TYR A 646 -10.50 31.72 1.95
N SER A 647 -9.56 32.35 1.25
CA SER A 647 -9.03 33.66 1.67
C SER A 647 -10.13 34.72 1.71
N GLU A 648 -11.06 34.74 0.75
CA GLU A 648 -12.17 35.69 0.75
C GLU A 648 -13.09 35.52 1.98
N ILE A 649 -13.46 34.28 2.30
CA ILE A 649 -14.27 33.98 3.49
C ILE A 649 -13.49 34.32 4.77
N ALA A 650 -12.19 33.98 4.83
CA ALA A 650 -11.34 34.30 5.97
C ALA A 650 -11.28 35.81 6.22
N SER A 651 -11.11 36.63 5.18
CA SER A 651 -11.16 38.09 5.29
C SER A 651 -12.50 38.59 5.81
N ARG A 652 -13.62 38.08 5.28
CA ARG A 652 -14.96 38.47 5.75
C ARG A 652 -15.20 38.11 7.22
N VAL A 653 -14.76 36.93 7.65
CA VAL A 653 -14.86 36.49 9.05
C VAL A 653 -13.97 37.36 9.94
N HIS A 654 -12.75 37.67 9.51
CA HIS A 654 -11.84 38.57 10.21
C HIS A 654 -12.47 39.96 10.44
N ASP A 655 -13.13 40.54 9.43
CA ASP A 655 -13.81 41.83 9.56
C ASP A 655 -15.02 41.80 10.51
N ILE A 656 -15.74 40.68 10.55
CA ILE A 656 -16.80 40.46 11.55
C ILE A 656 -16.18 40.40 12.95
N MET A 657 -15.08 39.66 13.11
CA MET A 657 -14.40 39.53 14.41
C MET A 657 -13.80 40.84 14.91
N ILE A 658 -13.26 41.70 14.03
CA ILE A 658 -12.86 43.07 14.39
C ILE A 658 -14.06 43.81 15.00
N ARG A 659 -15.20 43.82 14.30
CA ARG A 659 -16.39 44.53 14.77
C ARG A 659 -16.89 44.00 16.11
N ASP A 660 -16.91 42.68 16.27
CA ASP A 660 -17.32 42.05 17.53
C ASP A 660 -16.34 42.32 18.67
N SER A 661 -15.04 42.40 18.39
CA SER A 661 -14.00 42.67 19.40
C SER A 661 -14.11 44.06 20.02
N ILE A 662 -14.68 45.04 19.30
CA ILE A 662 -14.83 46.43 19.74
C ILE A 662 -16.07 46.61 20.64
N LYS A 663 -17.02 45.67 20.63
CA LYS A 663 -18.21 45.73 21.49
C LYS A 663 -17.83 45.65 22.98
N ASP A 664 -18.72 46.17 23.82
CA ASP A 664 -18.55 46.04 25.27
C ASP A 664 -18.74 44.57 25.70
N SER A 665 -17.78 44.08 26.46
CA SER A 665 -17.75 42.71 26.99
C SER A 665 -18.82 42.43 28.04
N THR A 666 -19.43 43.46 28.59
CA THR A 666 -20.58 43.35 29.52
C THR A 666 -21.89 43.05 28.79
N ASP A 667 -22.03 43.55 27.55
CA ASP A 667 -23.23 43.43 26.73
C ASP A 667 -23.15 42.27 25.71
N ASP A 668 -21.96 41.92 25.23
CA ASP A 668 -21.73 40.78 24.33
C ASP A 668 -20.61 39.86 24.86
N PRO A 669 -20.93 38.66 25.39
CA PRO A 669 -19.92 37.74 25.91
C PRO A 669 -18.96 37.24 24.84
N ASN A 670 -19.31 37.36 23.55
CA ASN A 670 -18.44 36.97 22.44
C ASN A 670 -17.35 38.01 22.14
N ALA A 671 -17.46 39.24 22.65
CA ALA A 671 -16.45 40.28 22.43
C ALA A 671 -15.07 39.87 22.99
N ILE A 672 -15.05 39.20 24.15
CA ILE A 672 -13.82 38.67 24.76
C ILE A 672 -13.21 37.57 23.87
N LEU A 673 -14.04 36.65 23.35
CA LEU A 673 -13.59 35.59 22.46
C LEU A 673 -13.06 36.16 21.14
N ALA A 674 -13.74 37.15 20.56
CA ALA A 674 -13.31 37.82 19.33
C ALA A 674 -11.93 38.48 19.51
N ARG A 675 -11.70 39.20 20.63
CA ARG A 675 -10.38 39.78 20.97
C ARG A 675 -9.28 38.74 21.07
N LEU A 676 -9.57 37.58 21.67
CA LEU A 676 -8.59 36.49 21.83
C LEU A 676 -8.23 35.81 20.49
N LEU A 677 -9.19 35.74 19.57
CA LEU A 677 -9.07 34.95 18.34
C LEU A 677 -8.66 35.76 17.11
N ILE A 678 -8.72 37.10 17.14
CA ILE A 678 -8.54 37.97 15.96
C ILE A 678 -7.20 37.74 15.23
N GLY A 679 -6.12 37.51 15.97
CA GLY A 679 -4.79 37.23 15.42
C GLY A 679 -4.53 35.77 15.08
N GLN A 680 -5.50 34.89 15.25
CA GLN A 680 -5.37 33.45 15.00
C GLN A 680 -6.00 33.00 13.68
N LEU A 681 -6.72 33.89 12.98
CA LEU A 681 -7.31 33.58 11.69
C LEU A 681 -6.25 33.56 10.59
N THR A 682 -6.21 32.48 9.83
CA THR A 682 -5.34 32.32 8.65
C THR A 682 -6.23 32.07 7.43
N GLY A 683 -5.80 32.54 6.26
CA GLY A 683 -6.55 32.49 5.00
C GLY A 683 -5.71 32.01 3.84
#